data_AF-A0AAV0H3Y0-F1
#
_entry.id   AF-A0AAV0H3Y0-F1
#
_cell.length_a   1.000
_cell.length_b   1.000
_cell.length_c   1.000
_cell.angle_alpha   90.00
_cell.angle_beta   90.00
_cell.angle_gamma   90.00
#
_symmetry.space_group_name_H-M   'P 1'
#
loop_
_entity.id
_entity.type
_entity.pdbx_description
1 polymer ?
#
loop_
_entity_poly.entity_id
_entity_poly.type
_entity_poly.pdbx_seq_one_letter_code
_entity_poly.pdbx_strand_id
1 'polypeptide(L)'
;MEFRPRNYIAEEETHSLTRSAADHHPLSAVPPSSSAPPPPENKLSNSEDANFFDPLRGERRGGDSISIDEAPDRRSAAPYPQAPSKEWSSFKRLLMQKFPVSKMIAVSSVSSSAVCECAAFEKPDRTMLVDELDDVENEGLKVITQQEYVSRLYDLKDEINRAWNSDDRVTALKLSIKVAKLLVDTSVLQFYPTLFVLATDVMDMLGELVWKRIRHKAEYAEDGSMLDILPENFKANNVCFDAKETCNNWFCKVGAVRELLPRIYLELAILPCWRFLLDRPEDNLQRLVMMIRGLADPLASAYCRLYMVHCAQKLHTSDKGHLIACINDLNILFMRPASAKETRHGYLTDKKKLLVTLIDPAIEYIMKCIFDNASKVRVHIDDALVGLRLARNQVDIVERPAFVSIVLHHLLKELPAEILNSHAQDFLHLIQFSKDYTFDQCLNYRLLGFRLGEHRSQIEVLNLVLEEVMQAISQYERLDEFLNVVDAYIDIVLQNQMDGYLSSILKALAMRTSSKEVTEDDSRILQSIMIKLLSRLKDLDEIFALSHFLDILDVMYGRSRNAVNLHILDMATRKGRLRDPAAIQLLFEISQSLHDGIDLSHEKDDYARQLARLISRFVQMVDYGTELEQHLMFLVECRGAFGGINELKETLVHSSNSLATEALKDDKKQSTLVKSCIAFSEVTIPSIPTQVRQLNLYLETTEVVFSSSNWLHY
;
A
#
# COMPACT_ATOMS: atom_id res chain seq x y z
N MET A 1 26.72 33.66 -18.96
CA MET A 1 27.56 33.07 -17.90
C MET A 1 28.66 32.29 -18.58
N GLU A 2 29.90 32.76 -18.48
CA GLU A 2 31.05 32.03 -19.00
C GLU A 2 31.39 30.89 -18.04
N PHE A 3 31.38 29.66 -18.55
CA PHE A 3 31.80 28.48 -17.80
C PHE A 3 33.29 28.58 -17.51
N ARG A 4 33.68 28.62 -16.23
CA ARG A 4 35.07 28.43 -15.83
C ARG A 4 35.48 27.00 -16.17
N PRO A 5 36.56 26.79 -16.94
CA PRO A 5 37.07 25.45 -17.21
C PRO A 5 37.59 24.84 -15.90
N ARG A 6 37.20 23.59 -15.66
CA ARG A 6 37.60 22.82 -14.48
C ARG A 6 39.08 22.45 -14.61
N ASN A 7 39.90 22.87 -13.66
CA ASN A 7 41.35 22.61 -13.67
C ASN A 7 41.64 21.29 -12.94
N TYR A 8 41.64 20.20 -13.70
CA TYR A 8 41.88 18.85 -13.19
C TYR A 8 43.24 18.70 -12.51
N ILE A 9 44.24 19.50 -12.89
CA ILE A 9 45.59 19.46 -12.29
C ILE A 9 45.54 20.00 -10.85
N ALA A 10 44.80 21.08 -10.62
CA ALA A 10 44.62 21.63 -9.27
C ALA A 10 43.76 20.73 -8.36
N GLU A 11 42.79 20.02 -8.94
CA GLU A 11 41.97 19.01 -8.24
C GLU A 11 42.80 17.77 -7.87
N GLU A 12 43.73 17.35 -8.74
CA GLU A 12 44.66 16.25 -8.49
C GLU A 12 45.70 16.61 -7.42
N GLU A 13 46.25 17.83 -7.45
CA GLU A 13 47.19 18.32 -6.41
C GLU A 13 46.53 18.43 -5.03
N THR A 14 45.28 18.90 -4.96
CA THR A 14 44.53 19.05 -3.69
C THR A 14 44.05 17.73 -3.09
N HIS A 15 43.88 16.69 -3.91
CA HIS A 15 43.50 15.33 -3.46
C HIS A 15 44.66 14.32 -3.49
N SER A 16 45.87 14.75 -3.85
CA SER A 16 47.06 13.90 -3.82
C SER A 16 47.51 13.63 -2.38
N LEU A 17 47.37 12.38 -1.94
CA LEU A 17 48.05 11.92 -0.73
C LEU A 17 49.54 11.86 -1.01
N THR A 18 50.34 12.57 -0.22
CA THR A 18 51.81 12.56 -0.32
C THR A 18 52.31 11.15 -0.02
N ARG A 19 52.75 10.43 -1.05
CA ARG A 19 53.41 9.13 -0.89
C ARG A 19 54.90 9.39 -0.68
N SER A 20 55.41 9.19 0.53
CA SER A 20 56.85 9.04 0.73
C SER A 20 57.29 7.66 0.25
N ALA A 21 58.47 7.58 -0.36
CA ALA A 21 59.10 6.30 -0.66
C ALA A 21 59.41 5.60 0.68
N ALA A 22 59.03 4.32 0.80
CA ALA A 22 59.51 3.49 1.89
C ALA A 22 60.99 3.18 1.65
N ASP A 23 61.84 3.37 2.65
CA ASP A 23 63.29 3.18 2.54
C ASP A 23 63.70 1.73 2.19
N HIS A 24 62.79 0.75 2.33
CA HIS A 24 63.02 -0.65 2.00
C HIS A 24 61.83 -1.31 1.28
N HIS A 25 62.11 -1.99 0.17
CA HIS A 25 61.13 -2.74 -0.62
C HIS A 25 60.95 -4.17 -0.04
N PRO A 26 59.72 -4.66 0.17
CA PRO A 26 59.46 -5.95 0.83
C PRO A 26 59.78 -7.21 0.00
N LEU A 27 60.50 -7.06 -1.12
CA LEU A 27 61.02 -8.16 -1.94
C LEU A 27 62.51 -7.97 -2.34
N SER A 28 63.23 -7.03 -1.74
CA SER A 28 64.68 -6.95 -1.95
C SER A 28 65.40 -7.95 -1.06
N ALA A 29 65.98 -8.98 -1.69
CA ALA A 29 66.89 -9.91 -1.03
C ALA A 29 68.17 -9.18 -0.58
N VAL A 30 68.51 -9.29 0.70
CA VAL A 30 69.78 -8.82 1.25
C VAL A 30 70.87 -9.85 0.93
N PRO A 31 72.03 -9.47 0.35
CA PRO A 31 73.14 -10.39 0.12
C PRO A 31 73.89 -10.65 1.45
N PRO A 32 74.38 -11.87 1.73
CA PRO A 32 75.07 -12.16 2.97
C PRO A 32 76.49 -11.57 2.97
N SER A 33 76.85 -10.92 4.08
CA SER A 33 78.19 -10.40 4.35
C SER A 33 79.16 -11.54 4.71
N SER A 34 80.37 -11.42 4.17
CA SER A 34 81.50 -12.32 4.34
C SER A 34 82.23 -12.09 5.66
N SER A 35 82.47 -13.14 6.45
CA SER A 35 83.76 -13.39 7.11
C SER A 35 83.80 -14.75 7.82
N ALA A 36 84.90 -15.48 7.56
CA ALA A 36 85.48 -16.64 8.27
C ALA A 36 85.12 -18.08 7.81
N PRO A 37 86.09 -19.04 7.82
CA PRO A 37 86.33 -20.05 6.76
C PRO A 37 85.97 -21.54 7.11
N PRO A 38 86.15 -22.51 6.16
CA PRO A 38 85.47 -23.83 6.06
C PRO A 38 86.41 -25.01 6.49
N PRO A 39 86.27 -26.34 6.12
CA PRO A 39 85.26 -27.17 5.39
C PRO A 39 85.00 -28.55 6.14
N PRO A 40 84.56 -29.71 5.56
CA PRO A 40 84.05 -30.04 4.20
C PRO A 40 82.75 -30.89 4.09
N GLU A 41 82.12 -30.73 2.92
CA GLU A 41 81.47 -31.67 2.00
C GLU A 41 80.74 -32.96 2.46
N ASN A 42 79.49 -33.03 1.95
CA ASN A 42 78.87 -34.11 1.14
C ASN A 42 77.73 -34.98 1.73
N LYS A 43 76.57 -34.82 1.04
CA LYS A 43 75.49 -35.76 0.68
C LYS A 43 74.21 -35.85 1.55
N LEU A 44 73.16 -35.22 0.99
CA LEU A 44 71.85 -35.76 0.59
C LEU A 44 70.88 -36.33 1.66
N SER A 45 69.75 -35.65 1.90
CA SER A 45 68.38 -36.18 1.67
C SER A 45 67.25 -35.22 2.13
N ASN A 46 66.34 -34.92 1.21
CA ASN A 46 64.91 -34.48 1.29
C ASN A 46 64.30 -33.98 2.62
N SER A 47 63.69 -32.79 2.58
CA SER A 47 62.31 -32.57 3.05
C SER A 47 61.75 -31.25 2.49
N GLU A 48 60.53 -31.33 2.00
CA GLU A 48 59.66 -30.23 1.56
C GLU A 48 59.19 -29.38 2.75
N ASP A 49 58.88 -28.10 2.47
CA ASP A 49 57.66 -27.36 2.86
C ASP A 49 57.92 -25.90 3.29
N ALA A 50 57.30 -24.97 2.55
CA ALA A 50 56.86 -23.68 3.05
C ALA A 50 55.64 -23.23 2.21
N ASN A 51 54.45 -23.66 2.64
CA ASN A 51 53.17 -23.31 2.02
C ASN A 51 52.66 -21.94 2.48
N PHE A 52 52.14 -21.18 1.52
CA PHE A 52 51.39 -19.92 1.66
C PHE A 52 49.98 -20.18 2.22
N PHE A 53 49.51 -19.33 3.15
CA PHE A 53 48.25 -19.48 3.89
C PHE A 53 47.13 -18.62 3.28
N ASP A 54 46.03 -19.26 2.84
CA ASP A 54 44.81 -18.62 2.33
C ASP A 54 43.70 -18.66 3.40
N PRO A 55 43.23 -17.51 3.94
CA PRO A 55 42.24 -17.43 5.02
C PRO A 55 40.81 -17.90 4.66
N LEU A 56 40.61 -18.47 3.46
CA LEU A 56 39.32 -18.93 2.94
C LEU A 56 39.18 -20.44 2.87
N ARG A 57 40.23 -21.21 3.20
CA ARG A 57 40.15 -22.66 3.29
C ARG A 57 39.96 -23.09 4.74
N GLY A 58 38.81 -23.67 5.05
CA GLY A 58 38.61 -24.39 6.32
C GLY A 58 39.43 -25.69 6.33
N GLU A 59 40.16 -25.95 7.41
CA GLU A 59 40.84 -27.22 7.61
C GLU A 59 39.82 -28.36 7.78
N ARG A 60 39.90 -29.38 6.91
CA ARG A 60 39.14 -30.62 7.05
C ARG A 60 39.54 -31.32 8.35
N ARG A 61 38.66 -31.36 9.35
CA ARG A 61 38.74 -32.35 10.44
C ARG A 61 38.10 -33.66 9.96
N GLY A 62 38.94 -34.68 9.83
CA GLY A 62 38.51 -36.07 9.64
C GLY A 62 37.62 -36.52 10.80
N GLY A 63 36.63 -37.35 10.47
CA GLY A 63 35.58 -37.76 11.39
C GLY A 63 36.06 -38.72 12.47
N ASP A 64 35.42 -38.60 13.63
CA ASP A 64 35.18 -39.70 14.54
C ASP A 64 33.76 -39.56 15.11
N SER A 65 33.02 -40.67 15.04
CA SER A 65 31.65 -40.83 15.51
C SER A 65 31.59 -40.93 17.03
N ILE A 66 30.84 -40.07 17.72
CA ILE A 66 30.34 -40.34 19.09
C ILE A 66 28.90 -39.84 19.23
N SER A 67 28.13 -40.67 19.94
CA SER A 67 26.69 -40.79 20.09
C SER A 67 25.95 -39.65 20.80
N ILE A 68 24.64 -39.64 20.52
CA ILE A 68 23.53 -38.89 21.12
C ILE A 68 23.51 -39.02 22.65
N ASP A 69 23.38 -37.89 23.36
CA ASP A 69 22.64 -37.80 24.63
C ASP A 69 22.15 -36.36 24.88
N GLU A 70 21.00 -36.27 25.53
CA GLU A 70 20.11 -35.10 25.65
C GLU A 70 20.49 -34.09 26.77
N ALA A 71 20.26 -32.80 26.45
CA ALA A 71 19.90 -31.66 27.33
C ALA A 71 20.94 -31.12 28.37
N PRO A 72 20.91 -29.83 28.81
CA PRO A 72 19.76 -28.92 28.85
C PRO A 72 19.99 -27.46 28.38
N ASP A 73 18.85 -26.78 28.20
CA ASP A 73 18.64 -25.34 27.96
C ASP A 73 19.74 -24.41 28.49
N ARG A 74 20.42 -23.72 27.57
CA ARG A 74 21.17 -22.49 27.85
C ARG A 74 20.60 -21.33 27.04
N ARG A 75 19.76 -20.56 27.75
CA ARG A 75 19.49 -19.12 27.63
C ARG A 75 19.60 -18.56 26.22
N SER A 76 18.43 -18.45 25.61
CA SER A 76 18.06 -17.58 24.50
C SER A 76 18.94 -16.33 24.40
N ALA A 77 19.81 -16.28 23.39
CA ALA A 77 20.28 -15.02 22.85
C ALA A 77 19.06 -14.34 22.22
N ALA A 78 18.56 -13.29 22.88
CA ALA A 78 17.42 -12.53 22.37
C ALA A 78 17.80 -11.78 21.08
N PRO A 79 16.87 -11.61 20.13
CA PRO A 79 17.17 -10.95 18.86
C PRO A 79 17.35 -9.44 19.02
N TYR A 80 18.14 -8.86 18.10
CA TYR A 80 18.21 -7.42 17.77
C TYR A 80 16.88 -6.67 17.88
N PRO A 81 16.87 -5.34 18.09
CA PRO A 81 15.65 -4.56 18.28
C PRO A 81 14.61 -4.86 17.19
N GLN A 82 13.49 -5.46 17.60
CA GLN A 82 12.52 -6.13 16.72
C GLN A 82 11.60 -5.18 15.92
N ALA A 83 11.67 -3.86 16.14
CA ALA A 83 10.74 -2.89 15.53
C ALA A 83 10.87 -2.75 14.00
N PRO A 84 12.05 -2.47 13.40
CA PRO A 84 12.17 -2.31 11.95
C PRO A 84 11.97 -3.62 11.16
N SER A 85 12.22 -4.78 11.78
CA SER A 85 12.10 -6.09 11.12
C SER A 85 10.63 -6.50 10.86
N LYS A 86 9.72 -6.15 11.78
CA LYS A 86 8.29 -6.46 11.65
C LYS A 86 7.61 -5.63 10.56
N GLU A 87 7.97 -4.35 10.46
CA GLU A 87 7.48 -3.47 9.40
C GLU A 87 7.95 -3.91 8.02
N TRP A 88 9.25 -4.24 7.88
CA TRP A 88 9.82 -4.73 6.63
C TRP A 88 9.14 -6.02 6.16
N SER A 89 8.92 -6.98 7.07
CA SER A 89 8.21 -8.23 6.75
C SER A 89 6.77 -8.00 6.32
N SER A 90 6.10 -7.02 6.93
CA SER A 90 4.72 -6.64 6.57
C SER A 90 4.69 -5.96 5.21
N PHE A 91 5.67 -5.11 4.90
CA PHE A 91 5.83 -4.46 3.60
C PHE A 91 6.08 -5.49 2.48
N LYS A 92 7.00 -6.45 2.67
CA LYS A 92 7.25 -7.53 1.68
C LYS A 92 5.97 -8.31 1.38
N ARG A 93 5.18 -8.65 2.41
CA ARG A 93 3.90 -9.36 2.26
C ARG A 93 2.88 -8.55 1.46
N LEU A 94 2.74 -7.26 1.78
CA LEU A 94 1.86 -6.35 1.04
C LEU A 94 2.29 -6.25 -0.43
N LEU A 95 3.60 -6.16 -0.69
CA LEU A 95 4.14 -6.07 -2.04
C LEU A 95 3.83 -7.33 -2.86
N MET A 96 4.02 -8.52 -2.29
CA MET A 96 3.67 -9.79 -2.95
C MET A 96 2.16 -9.98 -3.14
N GLN A 97 1.32 -9.42 -2.27
CA GLN A 97 -0.14 -9.41 -2.45
C GLN A 97 -0.58 -8.47 -3.58
N LYS A 98 0.05 -7.28 -3.68
CA LYS A 98 -0.21 -6.29 -4.73
C LYS A 98 0.27 -6.79 -6.10
N PHE A 99 1.33 -7.58 -6.15
CA PHE A 99 1.92 -8.14 -7.38
C PHE A 99 2.01 -9.67 -7.35
N PRO A 100 0.86 -10.38 -7.44
CA PRO A 100 0.84 -11.83 -7.33
C PRO A 100 1.49 -12.50 -8.55
N VAL A 101 2.07 -13.68 -8.30
CA VAL A 101 2.71 -14.50 -9.32
C VAL A 101 1.65 -14.98 -10.34
N SER A 102 1.70 -14.48 -11.57
CA SER A 102 0.80 -14.83 -12.68
C SER A 102 1.44 -15.85 -13.63
N LYS A 103 0.63 -16.61 -14.38
CA LYS A 103 1.03 -17.96 -14.82
C LYS A 103 2.07 -18.10 -15.95
N MET A 104 2.44 -17.08 -16.74
CA MET A 104 3.45 -17.26 -17.80
C MET A 104 4.19 -15.97 -18.17
N ILE A 105 5.50 -16.08 -18.41
CA ILE A 105 6.37 -15.02 -18.94
C ILE A 105 7.42 -15.66 -19.85
N ALA A 106 7.74 -15.02 -20.97
CA ALA A 106 8.97 -15.30 -21.71
C ALA A 106 10.11 -14.47 -21.11
N VAL A 107 11.04 -15.12 -20.42
CA VAL A 107 12.27 -14.50 -19.91
C VAL A 107 13.40 -14.80 -20.89
N SER A 108 14.17 -13.79 -21.27
CA SER A 108 15.42 -13.98 -22.00
C SER A 108 16.44 -14.57 -21.03
N SER A 109 16.94 -15.79 -21.30
CA SER A 109 18.09 -16.31 -20.56
C SER A 109 19.28 -15.41 -20.84
N VAL A 110 19.70 -14.62 -19.86
CA VAL A 110 20.84 -13.70 -20.02
C VAL A 110 22.11 -14.50 -20.31
N SER A 111 22.49 -14.53 -21.59
CA SER A 111 23.88 -14.55 -22.02
C SER A 111 24.18 -13.24 -22.73
N SER A 112 25.22 -12.56 -22.24
CA SER A 112 25.90 -11.39 -22.78
C SER A 112 25.84 -11.27 -24.31
N SER A 113 25.16 -10.22 -24.81
CA SER A 113 25.43 -9.44 -26.03
C SER A 113 24.18 -8.64 -26.43
N ALA A 114 23.89 -7.54 -25.73
CA ALA A 114 23.01 -6.50 -26.26
C ALA A 114 23.79 -5.19 -26.23
N VAL A 115 24.65 -5.04 -27.23
CA VAL A 115 25.28 -3.78 -27.56
C VAL A 115 24.17 -2.80 -27.94
N CYS A 116 24.09 -1.70 -27.21
CA CYS A 116 23.40 -0.50 -27.64
C CYS A 116 24.05 -0.05 -28.96
N GLU A 117 23.30 -0.10 -30.05
CA GLU A 117 23.74 0.29 -31.39
C GLU A 117 24.06 1.80 -31.42
N CYS A 118 25.32 2.16 -31.17
CA CYS A 118 25.92 3.43 -31.54
C CYS A 118 27.13 3.15 -32.43
N ALA A 119 27.11 3.71 -33.63
CA ALA A 119 28.03 3.42 -34.72
C ALA A 119 29.47 3.94 -34.48
N ALA A 120 30.43 3.13 -34.97
CA ALA A 120 31.77 3.41 -35.47
C ALA A 120 32.79 4.14 -34.56
N PHE A 121 33.90 3.47 -34.20
CA PHE A 121 35.24 3.64 -34.81
C PHE A 121 36.28 2.66 -34.18
N GLU A 122 37.03 2.02 -35.08
CA GLU A 122 38.40 1.42 -35.02
C GLU A 122 38.88 0.50 -33.86
N LYS A 123 39.37 -0.68 -34.27
CA LYS A 123 40.13 -1.68 -33.47
C LYS A 123 41.53 -1.14 -33.08
N PRO A 124 42.16 -1.68 -32.00
CA PRO A 124 43.22 -2.66 -32.27
C PRO A 124 43.28 -3.88 -31.31
N ASP A 125 44.21 -4.75 -31.69
CA ASP A 125 44.49 -6.16 -31.42
C ASP A 125 44.53 -6.75 -30.00
N ARG A 126 44.32 -8.08 -30.03
CA ARG A 126 44.53 -9.12 -29.02
C ARG A 126 45.95 -9.13 -28.44
N THR A 127 46.09 -9.45 -27.15
CA THR A 127 46.93 -10.58 -26.70
C THR A 127 46.68 -10.96 -25.22
N MET A 128 46.23 -12.20 -25.03
CA MET A 128 46.73 -13.23 -24.08
C MET A 128 46.30 -13.22 -22.59
N LEU A 129 45.74 -14.38 -22.22
CA LEU A 129 45.72 -15.05 -20.91
C LEU A 129 44.57 -14.77 -19.94
N VAL A 130 43.44 -15.43 -20.18
CA VAL A 130 42.73 -16.24 -19.15
C VAL A 130 42.12 -17.44 -19.87
N ASP A 131 42.83 -18.57 -19.85
CA ASP A 131 42.25 -19.89 -20.10
C ASP A 131 41.80 -20.47 -18.74
N GLU A 132 40.79 -21.33 -18.77
CA GLU A 132 40.10 -21.96 -17.64
C GLU A 132 38.95 -21.14 -17.03
N LEU A 133 37.83 -21.04 -17.76
CA LEU A 133 36.45 -21.05 -17.22
C LEU A 133 35.41 -21.15 -18.36
N ASP A 134 35.64 -22.00 -19.38
CA ASP A 134 34.70 -22.20 -20.50
C ASP A 134 34.18 -23.64 -20.54
N ASP A 135 33.33 -24.00 -19.56
CA ASP A 135 32.56 -25.24 -19.61
C ASP A 135 31.13 -25.03 -19.09
N VAL A 136 30.39 -24.04 -19.65
CA VAL A 136 28.91 -24.05 -19.65
C VAL A 136 28.37 -23.28 -20.87
N GLU A 137 28.74 -23.67 -22.09
CA GLU A 137 28.06 -23.18 -23.31
C GLU A 137 27.11 -24.27 -23.86
N ASN A 138 25.85 -24.24 -23.41
CA ASN A 138 24.65 -24.53 -24.23
C ASN A 138 23.41 -24.67 -23.34
N GLU A 139 22.72 -23.56 -23.05
CA GLU A 139 21.27 -23.61 -22.83
C GLU A 139 20.61 -22.44 -23.57
N GLY A 140 19.98 -22.75 -24.69
CA GLY A 140 19.19 -21.81 -25.48
C GLY A 140 17.94 -21.32 -24.74
N LEU A 141 17.33 -20.26 -25.29
CA LEU A 141 16.11 -19.58 -24.85
C LEU A 141 15.09 -20.53 -24.21
N LYS A 142 15.14 -20.66 -22.88
CA LYS A 142 14.18 -21.40 -22.07
C LYS A 142 13.10 -20.42 -21.62
N VAL A 143 11.86 -20.62 -22.08
CA VAL A 143 10.68 -19.94 -21.54
C VAL A 143 10.43 -20.51 -20.14
N ILE A 144 10.92 -19.83 -19.12
CA ILE A 144 10.80 -20.24 -17.71
C ILE A 144 9.56 -19.57 -17.10
N THR A 145 8.73 -20.33 -16.42
CA THR A 145 7.54 -19.80 -15.73
C THR A 145 7.92 -18.97 -14.50
N GLN A 146 7.05 -18.06 -14.05
CA GLN A 146 7.32 -17.31 -12.81
C GLN A 146 7.52 -18.25 -11.61
N GLN A 147 6.80 -19.38 -11.57
CA GLN A 147 6.92 -20.38 -10.51
C GLN A 147 8.27 -21.10 -10.51
N GLU A 148 8.81 -21.40 -11.69
CA GLU A 148 10.15 -21.97 -11.83
C GLU A 148 11.24 -20.97 -11.41
N TYR A 149 11.02 -19.67 -11.68
CA TYR A 149 11.91 -18.61 -11.21
C TYR A 149 11.95 -18.55 -9.67
N VAL A 150 10.76 -18.61 -9.05
CA VAL A 150 10.62 -18.65 -7.58
C VAL A 150 11.30 -19.90 -7.02
N SER A 151 11.07 -21.09 -7.62
CA SER A 151 11.72 -22.34 -7.20
C SER A 151 13.24 -22.23 -7.27
N ARG A 152 13.77 -21.73 -8.39
CA ARG A 152 15.21 -21.57 -8.60
C ARG A 152 15.84 -20.62 -7.56
N LEU A 153 15.13 -19.59 -7.13
CA LEU A 153 15.59 -18.70 -6.07
C LEU A 153 15.64 -19.40 -4.70
N TYR A 154 14.67 -20.25 -4.38
CA TYR A 154 14.72 -21.09 -3.18
C TYR A 154 15.86 -22.11 -3.24
N ASP A 155 16.07 -22.75 -4.40
CA ASP A 155 17.18 -23.69 -4.61
C ASP A 155 18.53 -23.00 -4.42
N LEU A 156 18.72 -21.80 -5.00
CA LEU A 156 19.91 -20.99 -4.81
C LEU A 156 20.12 -20.58 -3.35
N LYS A 157 19.05 -20.24 -2.63
CA LYS A 157 19.12 -19.93 -1.19
C LYS A 157 19.62 -21.13 -0.39
N ASP A 158 19.12 -22.33 -0.69
CA ASP A 158 19.53 -23.55 -0.02
C ASP A 158 20.97 -23.96 -0.38
N GLU A 159 21.39 -23.77 -1.64
CA GLU A 159 22.77 -23.95 -2.08
C GLU A 159 23.74 -23.01 -1.36
N ILE A 160 23.36 -21.73 -1.18
CA ILE A 160 24.16 -20.75 -0.41
C ILE A 160 24.32 -21.24 1.02
N ASN A 161 23.25 -21.70 1.68
CA ASN A 161 23.32 -22.22 3.04
C ASN A 161 24.21 -23.47 3.14
N ARG A 162 24.11 -24.39 2.18
CA ARG A 162 24.97 -25.59 2.13
C ARG A 162 26.44 -25.23 1.96
N ALA A 163 26.75 -24.32 1.04
CA ALA A 163 28.12 -23.83 0.84
C ALA A 163 28.64 -23.12 2.09
N TRP A 164 27.81 -22.28 2.72
CA TRP A 164 28.14 -21.60 3.97
C TRP A 164 28.42 -22.57 5.11
N ASN A 165 27.60 -23.61 5.28
CA ASN A 165 27.80 -24.61 6.33
C ASN A 165 29.03 -25.50 6.06
N SER A 166 29.46 -25.61 4.81
CA SER A 166 30.68 -26.34 4.40
C SER A 166 31.94 -25.47 4.46
N ASP A 167 31.85 -24.27 5.05
CA ASP A 167 32.90 -23.24 5.07
C ASP A 167 33.38 -22.75 3.69
N ASP A 168 32.66 -23.07 2.61
CA ASP A 168 32.94 -22.59 1.26
C ASP A 168 32.33 -21.20 1.03
N ARG A 169 33.02 -20.19 1.56
CA ARG A 169 32.57 -18.79 1.51
C ARG A 169 32.64 -18.19 0.12
N VAL A 170 33.58 -18.66 -0.71
CA VAL A 170 33.77 -18.19 -2.07
C VAL A 170 32.58 -18.62 -2.92
N THR A 171 32.16 -19.89 -2.83
CA THR A 171 30.97 -20.35 -3.54
C THR A 171 29.70 -19.70 -3.03
N ALA A 172 29.54 -19.54 -1.70
CA ALA A 172 28.41 -18.81 -1.13
C ALA A 172 28.29 -17.39 -1.70
N LEU A 173 29.40 -16.63 -1.74
CA LEU A 173 29.43 -15.29 -2.33
C LEU A 173 29.14 -15.30 -3.84
N LYS A 174 29.71 -16.25 -4.60
CA LYS A 174 29.44 -16.40 -6.05
C LYS A 174 27.96 -16.65 -6.33
N LEU A 175 27.31 -17.50 -5.55
CA LEU A 175 25.88 -17.77 -5.67
C LEU A 175 25.02 -16.56 -5.28
N SER A 176 25.41 -15.81 -4.22
CA SER A 176 24.74 -14.56 -3.89
C SER A 176 24.87 -13.49 -4.98
N ILE A 177 26.04 -13.40 -5.64
CA ILE A 177 26.22 -12.54 -6.82
C ILE A 177 25.23 -12.95 -7.92
N LYS A 178 25.06 -14.26 -8.18
CA LYS A 178 24.08 -14.75 -9.16
C LYS A 178 22.65 -14.30 -8.82
N VAL A 179 22.26 -14.35 -7.55
CA VAL A 179 20.94 -13.88 -7.11
C VAL A 179 20.79 -12.37 -7.30
N ALA A 180 21.79 -11.56 -6.95
CA ALA A 180 21.72 -10.11 -7.14
C ALA A 180 21.69 -9.70 -8.62
N LYS A 181 22.33 -10.48 -9.52
CA LYS A 181 22.28 -10.28 -10.97
C LYS A 181 20.89 -10.44 -11.56
N LEU A 182 20.02 -11.22 -10.94
CA LEU A 182 18.63 -11.38 -11.38
C LEU A 182 17.87 -10.06 -11.38
N LEU A 183 18.24 -9.12 -10.49
CA LEU A 183 17.62 -7.79 -10.40
C LEU A 183 18.05 -6.83 -11.50
N VAL A 184 19.02 -7.22 -12.35
CA VAL A 184 19.43 -6.45 -13.53
C VAL A 184 18.38 -6.55 -14.64
N ASP A 185 17.68 -7.68 -14.74
CA ASP A 185 16.68 -7.90 -15.78
C ASP A 185 15.32 -7.28 -15.40
N THR A 186 15.00 -6.15 -16.03
CA THR A 186 13.72 -5.44 -15.88
C THR A 186 12.75 -5.71 -17.02
N SER A 187 13.08 -6.63 -17.94
CA SER A 187 12.20 -6.99 -19.07
C SER A 187 10.84 -7.52 -18.61
N VAL A 188 10.82 -8.07 -17.40
CA VAL A 188 9.66 -8.66 -16.74
C VAL A 188 9.04 -7.71 -15.70
N LEU A 189 8.54 -6.57 -16.18
CA LEU A 189 8.06 -5.45 -15.37
C LEU A 189 7.14 -5.86 -14.20
N GLN A 190 6.10 -6.66 -14.45
CA GLN A 190 5.09 -7.01 -13.43
C GLN A 190 5.59 -7.99 -12.36
N PHE A 191 6.60 -8.80 -12.66
CA PHE A 191 7.17 -9.76 -11.71
C PHE A 191 8.30 -9.14 -10.87
N TYR A 192 8.88 -8.03 -11.33
CA TYR A 192 10.02 -7.39 -10.69
C TYR A 192 9.84 -7.10 -9.19
N PRO A 193 8.69 -6.60 -8.70
CA PRO A 193 8.49 -6.39 -7.26
C PRO A 193 8.60 -7.68 -6.43
N THR A 194 8.09 -8.79 -6.97
CA THR A 194 8.13 -10.11 -6.32
C THR A 194 9.54 -10.69 -6.38
N LEU A 195 10.21 -10.56 -7.52
CA LEU A 195 11.63 -10.90 -7.65
C LEU A 195 12.49 -10.14 -6.63
N PHE A 196 12.26 -8.84 -6.49
CA PHE A 196 12.94 -8.00 -5.51
C PHE A 196 12.79 -8.53 -4.07
N VAL A 197 11.57 -8.92 -3.67
CA VAL A 197 11.32 -9.49 -2.33
C VAL A 197 12.16 -10.75 -2.10
N LEU A 198 12.14 -11.68 -3.06
CA LEU A 198 12.85 -12.95 -2.93
C LEU A 198 14.37 -12.77 -2.95
N ALA A 199 14.88 -11.90 -3.83
CA ALA A 199 16.30 -11.60 -3.92
C ALA A 199 16.80 -10.91 -2.64
N THR A 200 16.04 -9.94 -2.11
CA THR A 200 16.42 -9.23 -0.87
C THR A 200 16.34 -10.12 0.36
N ASP A 201 15.49 -11.15 0.40
CA ASP A 201 15.54 -12.19 1.45
C ASP A 201 16.87 -12.95 1.45
N VAL A 202 17.42 -13.25 0.27
CA VAL A 202 18.74 -13.87 0.14
C VAL A 202 19.84 -12.90 0.53
N MET A 203 19.74 -11.62 0.13
CA MET A 203 20.69 -10.57 0.52
C MET A 203 20.71 -10.38 2.05
N ASP A 204 19.54 -10.24 2.68
CA ASP A 204 19.40 -10.08 4.13
C ASP A 204 19.98 -11.30 4.87
N MET A 205 19.74 -12.52 4.37
CA MET A 205 20.32 -13.75 4.89
C MET A 205 21.86 -13.74 4.81
N LEU A 206 22.43 -13.39 3.65
CA LEU A 206 23.88 -13.29 3.49
C LEU A 206 24.48 -12.25 4.45
N GLY A 207 23.87 -11.07 4.55
CA GLY A 207 24.30 -10.00 5.44
C GLY A 207 24.36 -10.46 6.89
N GLU A 208 23.34 -11.17 7.35
CA GLU A 208 23.27 -11.74 8.70
C GLU A 208 24.34 -12.82 8.93
N LEU A 209 24.59 -13.68 7.95
CA LEU A 209 25.62 -14.71 8.01
C LEU A 209 27.02 -14.09 8.12
N VAL A 210 27.32 -13.07 7.31
CA VAL A 210 28.60 -12.35 7.36
C VAL A 210 28.76 -11.61 8.69
N TRP A 211 27.71 -10.92 9.15
CA TRP A 211 27.70 -10.23 10.45
C TRP A 211 28.03 -11.20 11.59
N LYS A 212 27.34 -12.35 11.66
CA LYS A 212 27.57 -13.39 12.68
C LYS A 212 28.99 -13.92 12.64
N ARG A 213 29.55 -14.14 11.45
CA ARG A 213 30.95 -14.61 11.30
C ARG A 213 31.95 -13.60 11.84
N ILE A 214 31.79 -12.32 11.48
CA ILE A 214 32.70 -11.27 11.94
C ILE A 214 32.58 -11.09 13.46
N ARG A 215 31.34 -11.09 13.98
CA ARG A 215 31.10 -11.02 15.42
C ARG A 215 31.73 -12.21 16.16
N HIS A 216 31.57 -13.43 15.65
CA HIS A 216 32.19 -14.61 16.25
C HIS A 216 33.71 -14.50 16.27
N LYS A 217 34.35 -14.03 15.19
CA LYS A 217 35.80 -13.77 15.19
C LYS A 217 36.24 -12.65 16.14
N ALA A 218 35.32 -11.74 16.51
CA ALA A 218 35.60 -10.69 17.47
C ALA A 218 35.48 -11.20 18.93
N GLU A 219 34.59 -12.16 19.18
CA GLU A 219 34.30 -12.70 20.53
C GLU A 219 35.14 -13.93 20.88
N TYR A 220 35.68 -14.65 19.90
CA TYR A 220 36.41 -15.91 20.08
C TYR A 220 37.72 -15.94 19.30
N ALA A 221 38.77 -16.50 19.90
CA ALA A 221 40.04 -16.81 19.26
C ALA A 221 39.96 -18.11 18.43
N GLU A 222 40.99 -18.38 17.63
CA GLU A 222 41.04 -19.54 16.72
C GLU A 222 41.05 -20.89 17.44
N ASP A 223 41.50 -20.93 18.69
CA ASP A 223 41.48 -22.12 19.57
C ASP A 223 40.12 -22.34 20.26
N GLY A 224 39.15 -21.46 20.00
CA GLY A 224 37.82 -21.47 20.63
C GLY A 224 37.79 -20.83 22.02
N SER A 225 38.90 -20.24 22.49
CA SER A 225 38.90 -19.47 23.73
C SER A 225 38.13 -18.16 23.56
N MET A 226 37.38 -17.79 24.60
CA MET A 226 36.55 -16.59 24.59
C MET A 226 37.40 -15.36 24.90
N LEU A 227 37.40 -14.37 24.01
CA LEU A 227 38.14 -13.13 24.16
C LEU A 227 37.38 -12.17 25.09
N ASP A 228 36.25 -11.64 24.60
CA ASP A 228 35.32 -10.77 25.34
C ASP A 228 33.98 -10.70 24.59
N ILE A 229 32.85 -10.57 25.30
CA ILE A 229 31.52 -10.39 24.67
C ILE A 229 31.42 -8.95 24.15
N LEU A 230 31.11 -8.78 22.86
CA LEU A 230 30.86 -7.44 22.34
C LEU A 230 29.50 -6.90 22.85
N PRO A 231 29.48 -5.72 23.51
CA PRO A 231 28.23 -5.09 23.91
C PRO A 231 27.43 -4.63 22.68
N GLU A 232 26.11 -4.44 22.82
CA GLU A 232 25.26 -4.06 21.68
C GLU A 232 25.68 -2.76 20.99
N ASN A 233 26.27 -1.82 21.73
CA ASN A 233 26.77 -0.53 21.25
C ASN A 233 28.31 -0.45 21.31
N PHE A 234 28.99 -1.53 20.91
CA PHE A 234 30.45 -1.56 20.83
C PHE A 234 31.00 -0.47 19.89
N LYS A 235 32.21 0.02 20.18
CA LYS A 235 32.98 0.91 19.31
C LYS A 235 33.97 0.10 18.47
N ALA A 236 34.41 0.67 17.35
CA ALA A 236 35.39 0.02 16.47
C ALA A 236 36.70 -0.33 17.21
N ASN A 237 37.10 0.45 18.22
CA ASN A 237 38.27 0.17 19.05
C ASN A 237 38.13 -1.08 19.93
N ASN A 238 36.91 -1.56 20.17
CA ASN A 238 36.65 -2.78 20.95
C ASN A 238 36.75 -4.07 20.11
N VAL A 239 36.98 -3.95 18.80
CA VAL A 239 37.03 -5.08 17.87
C VAL A 239 38.49 -5.49 17.65
N CYS A 240 38.78 -6.78 17.80
CA CYS A 240 40.12 -7.34 17.59
C CYS A 240 40.59 -7.17 16.14
N PHE A 241 41.91 -7.25 15.93
CA PHE A 241 42.52 -7.06 14.61
C PHE A 241 42.00 -8.09 13.58
N ASP A 242 41.93 -9.37 13.95
CA ASP A 242 41.53 -10.43 13.02
C ASP A 242 40.09 -10.29 12.52
N ALA A 243 39.18 -9.82 13.38
CA ALA A 243 37.81 -9.52 13.00
C ALA A 243 37.72 -8.29 12.08
N LYS A 244 38.53 -7.25 12.33
CA LYS A 244 38.64 -6.08 11.44
C LYS A 244 39.19 -6.47 10.08
N GLU A 245 40.25 -7.26 10.03
CA GLU A 245 40.83 -7.74 8.78
C GLU A 245 39.83 -8.60 8.00
N THR A 246 39.14 -9.52 8.68
CA THR A 246 38.06 -10.32 8.08
C THR A 246 36.96 -9.42 7.50
N CYS A 247 36.53 -8.41 8.26
CA CYS A 247 35.52 -7.46 7.80
C CYS A 247 35.99 -6.67 6.56
N ASN A 248 37.21 -6.15 6.58
CA ASN A 248 37.79 -5.42 5.46
C ASN A 248 37.89 -6.31 4.20
N ASN A 249 38.30 -7.57 4.36
CA ASN A 249 38.36 -8.55 3.28
C ASN A 249 37.00 -8.80 2.63
N TRP A 250 35.90 -8.82 3.40
CA TRP A 250 34.54 -8.89 2.84
C TRP A 250 34.21 -7.68 1.98
N PHE A 251 34.50 -6.46 2.45
CA PHE A 251 34.30 -5.25 1.66
C PHE A 251 35.17 -5.21 0.40
N CYS A 252 36.44 -5.64 0.47
CA CYS A 252 37.30 -5.75 -0.71
C CYS A 252 36.76 -6.75 -1.74
N LYS A 253 36.28 -7.91 -1.29
CA LYS A 253 35.71 -8.95 -2.16
C LYS A 253 34.41 -8.49 -2.82
N VAL A 254 33.52 -7.85 -2.07
CA VAL A 254 32.29 -7.25 -2.63
C VAL A 254 32.64 -6.11 -3.58
N GLY A 255 33.60 -5.25 -3.23
CA GLY A 255 34.09 -4.15 -4.06
C GLY A 255 34.71 -4.60 -5.39
N ALA A 256 35.26 -5.82 -5.45
CA ALA A 256 35.82 -6.43 -6.65
C ALA A 256 34.77 -6.94 -7.66
N VAL A 257 33.48 -6.96 -7.29
CA VAL A 257 32.40 -7.29 -8.22
C VAL A 257 32.28 -6.21 -9.29
N ARG A 258 32.46 -6.61 -10.56
CA ARG A 258 32.53 -5.70 -11.72
C ARG A 258 31.20 -5.03 -12.04
N GLU A 259 30.09 -5.74 -11.88
CA GLU A 259 28.77 -5.24 -12.20
C GLU A 259 28.22 -4.35 -11.09
N LEU A 260 27.74 -3.15 -11.45
CA LEU A 260 27.35 -2.13 -10.50
C LEU A 260 26.17 -2.54 -9.61
N LEU A 261 25.07 -3.04 -10.20
CA LEU A 261 23.86 -3.37 -9.43
C LEU A 261 24.09 -4.50 -8.42
N PRO A 262 24.67 -5.67 -8.81
CA PRO A 262 24.98 -6.74 -7.85
C PRO A 262 25.93 -6.28 -6.73
N ARG A 263 26.94 -5.47 -7.09
CA ARG A 263 27.87 -4.90 -6.12
C ARG A 263 27.14 -4.04 -5.08
N ILE A 264 26.25 -3.14 -5.51
CA ILE A 264 25.48 -2.28 -4.60
C ILE A 264 24.64 -3.13 -3.64
N TYR A 265 23.88 -4.11 -4.14
CA TYR A 265 23.03 -4.95 -3.28
C TYR A 265 23.84 -5.73 -2.23
N LEU A 266 24.97 -6.31 -2.63
CA LEU A 266 25.86 -7.03 -1.70
C LEU A 266 26.46 -6.09 -0.65
N GLU A 267 26.86 -4.89 -1.07
CA GLU A 267 27.42 -3.89 -0.17
C GLU A 267 26.38 -3.37 0.83
N LEU A 268 25.13 -3.20 0.38
CA LEU A 268 23.98 -2.86 1.23
C LEU A 268 23.66 -3.99 2.22
N ALA A 269 23.74 -5.25 1.79
CA ALA A 269 23.50 -6.40 2.65
C ALA A 269 24.49 -6.47 3.82
N ILE A 270 25.77 -6.19 3.56
CA ILE A 270 26.82 -6.17 4.57
C ILE A 270 27.03 -4.79 5.21
N LEU A 271 26.21 -3.78 4.89
CA LEU A 271 26.33 -2.42 5.40
C LEU A 271 26.46 -2.34 6.92
N PRO A 272 25.70 -3.11 7.74
CA PRO A 272 25.90 -3.10 9.19
C PRO A 272 27.32 -3.42 9.62
N CYS A 273 28.05 -4.25 8.87
CA CYS A 273 29.41 -4.69 9.19
C CYS A 273 30.42 -3.52 9.23
N TRP A 274 30.11 -2.36 8.64
CA TRP A 274 30.94 -1.15 8.84
C TRP A 274 31.14 -0.79 10.30
N ARG A 275 30.21 -1.17 11.20
CA ARG A 275 30.34 -0.98 12.65
C ARG A 275 31.59 -1.65 13.25
N PHE A 276 32.12 -2.71 12.62
CA PHE A 276 33.35 -3.35 13.08
C PHE A 276 34.61 -2.53 12.73
N LEU A 277 34.51 -1.62 11.76
CA LEU A 277 35.62 -0.83 11.25
C LEU A 277 35.55 0.64 11.69
N LEU A 278 34.34 1.19 11.79
CA LEU A 278 34.09 2.62 11.99
C LEU A 278 33.04 2.85 13.07
N ASP A 279 33.24 3.91 13.87
CA ASP A 279 32.26 4.36 14.86
C ASP A 279 31.05 5.07 14.23
N ARG A 280 31.20 5.57 13.00
CA ARG A 280 30.16 6.24 12.20
C ARG A 280 29.97 5.55 10.85
N PRO A 281 29.34 4.36 10.81
CA PRO A 281 29.10 3.63 9.56
C PRO A 281 28.24 4.43 8.57
N GLU A 282 27.39 5.33 9.06
CA GLU A 282 26.47 6.17 8.28
C GLU A 282 27.15 7.06 7.24
N ASP A 283 28.41 7.45 7.46
CA ASP A 283 29.19 8.27 6.52
C ASP A 283 29.37 7.57 5.16
N ASN A 284 29.24 6.24 5.11
CA ASN A 284 29.30 5.46 3.88
C ASN A 284 28.02 5.51 3.04
N LEU A 285 26.88 5.92 3.60
CA LEU A 285 25.61 5.99 2.88
C LEU A 285 25.66 6.96 1.71
N GLN A 286 26.33 8.10 1.87
CA GLN A 286 26.43 9.10 0.80
C GLN A 286 27.13 8.53 -0.43
N ARG A 287 28.18 7.73 -0.25
CA ARG A 287 28.85 7.05 -1.36
C ARG A 287 27.91 6.09 -2.08
N LEU A 288 27.11 5.32 -1.34
CA LEU A 288 26.12 4.39 -1.90
C LEU A 288 25.01 5.12 -2.68
N VAL A 289 24.49 6.23 -2.14
CA VAL A 289 23.55 7.11 -2.86
C VAL A 289 24.14 7.54 -4.21
N MET A 290 25.41 7.96 -4.22
CA MET A 290 26.12 8.37 -5.44
C MET A 290 26.33 7.21 -6.41
N MET A 291 26.61 6.00 -5.93
CA MET A 291 26.73 4.81 -6.78
C MET A 291 25.40 4.45 -7.45
N ILE A 292 24.28 4.54 -6.73
CA ILE A 292 22.94 4.23 -7.24
C ILE A 292 22.53 5.20 -8.36
N ARG A 293 23.04 6.44 -8.40
CA ARG A 293 22.84 7.36 -9.54
C ARG A 293 23.35 6.81 -10.87
N GLY A 294 24.30 5.88 -10.84
CA GLY A 294 24.79 5.18 -12.03
C GLY A 294 23.78 4.20 -12.64
N LEU A 295 22.68 3.88 -11.94
CA LEU A 295 21.63 3.01 -12.45
C LEU A 295 20.70 3.78 -13.40
N ALA A 296 20.75 3.43 -14.68
CA ALA A 296 19.96 4.08 -15.73
C ALA A 296 18.53 3.52 -15.85
N ASP A 297 18.28 2.28 -15.43
CA ASP A 297 16.94 1.70 -15.42
C ASP A 297 16.13 2.28 -14.24
N PRO A 298 14.96 2.88 -14.48
CA PRO A 298 14.21 3.53 -13.41
C PRO A 298 13.58 2.59 -12.39
N LEU A 299 13.20 1.38 -12.81
CA LEU A 299 12.61 0.37 -11.93
C LEU A 299 13.68 -0.21 -11.00
N ALA A 300 14.81 -0.65 -11.56
CA ALA A 300 15.93 -1.16 -10.79
C ALA A 300 16.51 -0.09 -9.85
N SER A 301 16.59 1.17 -10.29
CA SER A 301 17.03 2.29 -9.45
C SER A 301 16.09 2.52 -8.27
N ALA A 302 14.77 2.52 -8.49
CA ALA A 302 13.79 2.72 -7.42
C ALA A 302 13.85 1.64 -6.34
N TYR A 303 13.88 0.37 -6.74
CA TYR A 303 13.94 -0.75 -5.80
C TYR A 303 15.31 -0.87 -5.10
N CYS A 304 16.41 -0.51 -5.78
CA CYS A 304 17.71 -0.43 -5.14
C CYS A 304 17.74 0.66 -4.04
N ARG A 305 17.13 1.83 -4.30
CA ARG A 305 16.94 2.90 -3.29
C ARG A 305 16.06 2.43 -2.13
N LEU A 306 14.96 1.74 -2.43
CA LEU A 306 14.09 1.13 -1.41
C LEU A 306 14.90 0.22 -0.48
N TYR A 307 15.69 -0.71 -1.03
CA TYR A 307 16.53 -1.60 -0.22
C TYR A 307 17.60 -0.85 0.56
N MET A 308 18.20 0.19 -0.03
CA MET A 308 19.15 1.04 0.68
C MET A 308 18.51 1.73 1.88
N VAL A 309 17.31 2.32 1.73
CA VAL A 309 16.60 2.95 2.83
C VAL A 309 16.30 1.94 3.95
N HIS A 310 15.86 0.73 3.58
CA HIS A 310 15.69 -0.35 4.55
C HIS A 310 17.00 -0.70 5.30
N CYS A 311 18.12 -0.81 4.59
CA CYS A 311 19.42 -1.11 5.20
C CYS A 311 19.92 0.04 6.07
N ALA A 312 19.70 1.30 5.67
CA ALA A 312 20.09 2.49 6.42
C ALA A 312 19.34 2.60 7.76
N GLN A 313 18.07 2.18 7.82
CA GLN A 313 17.30 2.14 9.07
C GLN A 313 17.95 1.25 10.15
N LYS A 314 18.73 0.23 9.76
CA LYS A 314 19.48 -0.63 10.69
C LYS A 314 20.65 0.09 11.38
N LEU A 315 21.05 1.27 10.89
CA LEU A 315 22.14 2.09 11.44
C LEU A 315 21.66 3.21 12.38
N HIS A 316 20.35 3.38 12.60
CA HIS A 316 19.77 4.41 13.48
C HIS A 316 20.22 5.85 13.16
N THR A 317 20.30 6.21 11.87
CA THR A 317 20.72 7.55 11.44
C THR A 317 19.65 8.61 11.70
N SER A 318 20.06 9.77 12.24
CA SER A 318 19.15 10.93 12.39
C SER A 318 19.08 11.81 11.13
N ASP A 319 20.11 11.75 10.26
CA ASP A 319 20.13 12.51 9.01
C ASP A 319 19.21 11.87 7.95
N LYS A 320 18.33 12.69 7.37
CA LYS A 320 17.37 12.30 6.33
C LYS A 320 17.77 12.79 4.93
N GLY A 321 18.93 13.46 4.79
CA GLY A 321 19.39 14.00 3.51
C GLY A 321 19.52 12.95 2.39
N HIS A 322 19.96 11.74 2.74
CA HIS A 322 20.06 10.61 1.81
C HIS A 322 18.67 10.16 1.27
N LEU A 323 17.60 10.30 2.05
CA LEU A 323 16.23 9.96 1.63
C LEU A 323 15.70 10.99 0.62
N ILE A 324 15.93 12.28 0.89
CA ILE A 324 15.58 13.38 -0.01
C ILE A 324 16.34 13.24 -1.34
N ALA A 325 17.64 12.90 -1.27
CA ALA A 325 18.44 12.63 -2.46
C ALA A 325 17.86 11.47 -3.30
N CYS A 326 17.29 10.44 -2.66
CA CYS A 326 16.64 9.34 -3.39
C CYS A 326 15.45 9.79 -4.23
N ILE A 327 14.54 10.58 -3.66
CA ILE A 327 13.38 11.10 -4.39
C ILE A 327 13.83 12.04 -5.52
N ASN A 328 14.78 12.93 -5.24
CA ASN A 328 15.28 13.87 -6.24
C ASN A 328 16.01 13.18 -7.41
N ASP A 329 16.80 12.15 -7.12
CA ASP A 329 17.48 11.39 -8.17
C ASP A 329 16.48 10.61 -9.04
N LEU A 330 15.42 10.05 -8.44
CA LEU A 330 14.33 9.40 -9.19
C LEU A 330 13.61 10.42 -10.08
N ASN A 331 13.33 11.62 -9.59
CA ASN A 331 12.79 12.71 -10.39
C ASN A 331 13.66 13.01 -11.63
N ILE A 332 14.98 13.14 -11.45
CA ILE A 332 15.91 13.41 -12.56
C ILE A 332 15.91 12.27 -13.58
N LEU A 333 15.90 11.02 -13.11
CA LEU A 333 15.96 9.85 -13.99
C LEU A 333 14.77 9.77 -14.95
N PHE A 334 13.59 10.19 -14.49
CA PHE A 334 12.35 10.18 -15.26
C PHE A 334 12.10 11.43 -16.10
N MET A 335 12.78 12.54 -15.80
CA MET A 335 12.77 13.73 -16.64
C MET A 335 13.59 13.56 -17.92
N ARG A 336 14.40 12.49 -18.04
CA ARG A 336 15.15 12.21 -19.28
C ARG A 336 14.16 11.98 -20.44
N PRO A 337 14.25 12.76 -21.53
CA PRO A 337 13.37 12.58 -22.67
C PRO A 337 13.55 11.17 -23.22
N ALA A 338 12.44 10.46 -23.46
CA ALA A 338 12.45 9.23 -24.23
C ALA A 338 13.11 9.55 -25.59
N SER A 339 14.09 8.74 -25.98
CA SER A 339 14.84 8.90 -27.23
C SER A 339 13.90 9.17 -28.42
N ALA A 340 14.34 10.01 -29.35
CA ALA A 340 13.60 10.49 -30.53
C ALA A 340 13.18 9.39 -31.54
N LYS A 341 13.27 8.10 -31.19
CA LYS A 341 12.92 6.95 -32.05
C LYS A 341 11.55 6.30 -31.74
N GLU A 342 10.77 6.78 -30.79
CA GLU A 342 9.56 6.07 -30.33
C GLU A 342 8.25 6.81 -30.67
N THR A 343 7.82 6.70 -31.91
CA THR A 343 6.60 7.34 -32.46
C THR A 343 5.34 6.47 -32.35
N ARG A 344 4.96 6.05 -31.14
CA ARG A 344 3.58 5.55 -30.87
C ARG A 344 3.06 6.10 -29.53
N HIS A 345 2.38 7.25 -29.59
CA HIS A 345 1.94 8.03 -28.44
C HIS A 345 1.00 7.27 -27.46
N GLY A 346 0.22 6.28 -27.92
CA GLY A 346 -0.66 5.49 -27.05
C GLY A 346 0.08 4.47 -26.18
N TYR A 347 0.90 3.61 -26.79
CA TYR A 347 1.63 2.52 -26.10
C TYR A 347 2.66 3.02 -25.08
N LEU A 348 3.24 4.20 -25.32
CA LEU A 348 4.18 4.84 -24.40
C LEU A 348 3.51 5.31 -23.10
N THR A 349 2.25 5.76 -23.19
CA THR A 349 1.51 6.26 -22.03
C THR A 349 1.15 5.12 -21.08
N ASP A 350 0.69 3.98 -21.61
CA ASP A 350 0.35 2.80 -20.81
C ASP A 350 1.58 2.18 -20.15
N LYS A 351 2.72 2.13 -20.85
CA LYS A 351 3.99 1.67 -20.27
C LYS A 351 4.48 2.58 -19.15
N LYS A 352 4.38 3.90 -19.32
CA LYS A 352 4.75 4.86 -18.26
C LYS A 352 3.84 4.72 -17.05
N LYS A 353 2.53 4.60 -17.25
CA LYS A 353 1.57 4.35 -16.15
C LYS A 353 1.88 3.05 -15.40
N LEU A 354 2.14 1.96 -16.13
CA LEU A 354 2.55 0.69 -15.52
C LEU A 354 3.85 0.82 -14.71
N LEU A 355 4.85 1.52 -15.25
CA LEU A 355 6.11 1.76 -14.55
C LEU A 355 5.90 2.58 -13.28
N VAL A 356 5.04 3.61 -13.30
CA VAL A 356 4.65 4.37 -12.11
C VAL A 356 4.00 3.46 -11.08
N THR A 357 3.06 2.60 -11.48
CA THR A 357 2.42 1.62 -10.56
C THR A 357 3.43 0.68 -9.90
N LEU A 358 4.48 0.29 -10.63
CA LEU A 358 5.52 -0.61 -10.10
C LEU A 358 6.50 0.09 -9.15
N ILE A 359 6.73 1.38 -9.34
CA ILE A 359 7.66 2.19 -8.51
C ILE A 359 6.96 2.84 -7.33
N ASP A 360 5.64 3.03 -7.40
CA ASP A 360 4.79 3.58 -6.34
C ASP A 360 5.11 3.02 -4.94
N PRO A 361 5.23 1.69 -4.72
CA PRO A 361 5.61 1.15 -3.41
C PRO A 361 6.99 1.59 -2.90
N ALA A 362 7.94 1.84 -3.81
CA ALA A 362 9.27 2.33 -3.45
C ALA A 362 9.21 3.79 -2.99
N ILE A 363 8.47 4.63 -3.71
CA ILE A 363 8.26 6.03 -3.33
C ILE A 363 7.51 6.11 -2.01
N GLU A 364 6.43 5.33 -1.85
CA GLU A 364 5.67 5.23 -0.60
C GLU A 364 6.57 4.88 0.59
N TYR A 365 7.40 3.85 0.46
CA TYR A 365 8.30 3.42 1.54
C TYR A 365 9.33 4.51 1.89
N ILE A 366 9.95 5.15 0.89
CA ILE A 366 10.91 6.23 1.11
C ILE A 366 10.24 7.42 1.79
N MET A 367 9.05 7.82 1.33
CA MET A 367 8.27 8.93 1.90
C MET A 367 7.88 8.65 3.35
N LYS A 368 7.41 7.43 3.66
CA LYS A 368 7.18 6.99 5.04
C LYS A 368 8.42 7.20 5.90
N CYS A 369 9.60 6.80 5.43
CA CYS A 369 10.85 6.98 6.17
C CYS A 369 11.27 8.46 6.34
N ILE A 370 10.96 9.32 5.36
CA ILE A 370 11.21 10.77 5.47
C ILE A 370 10.37 11.38 6.60
N PHE A 371 9.12 10.93 6.77
CA PHE A 371 8.20 11.47 7.77
C PHE A 371 8.07 10.61 9.04
N ASP A 372 8.84 9.52 9.14
CA ASP A 372 8.89 8.67 10.33
C ASP A 372 9.42 9.47 11.55
N ASN A 373 8.68 9.41 12.67
CA ASN A 373 8.77 10.21 13.91
C ASN A 373 8.10 11.60 13.91
N ALA A 374 6.76 11.60 14.02
CA ALA A 374 5.86 12.76 14.07
C ALA A 374 6.23 13.89 15.07
N SER A 375 6.94 13.59 16.17
CA SER A 375 7.32 14.59 17.17
C SER A 375 8.47 15.51 16.72
N LYS A 376 9.34 15.05 15.81
CA LYS A 376 10.42 15.87 15.19
C LYS A 376 10.01 16.48 13.85
N VAL A 377 8.90 16.01 13.27
CA VAL A 377 8.40 16.44 11.95
C VAL A 377 8.11 17.95 11.93
N ARG A 378 7.58 18.54 13.01
CA ARG A 378 7.29 20.00 13.08
C ARG A 378 8.47 20.92 12.78
N VAL A 379 9.71 20.51 13.08
CA VAL A 379 10.91 21.36 12.92
C VAL A 379 11.55 21.19 11.53
N HIS A 380 11.21 20.15 10.79
CA HIS A 380 11.90 19.77 9.54
C HIS A 380 10.97 19.64 8.32
N ILE A 381 9.69 20.00 8.43
CA ILE A 381 8.79 19.98 7.27
C ILE A 381 9.24 20.97 6.21
N ASP A 382 9.51 22.22 6.59
CA ASP A 382 9.91 23.24 5.62
C ASP A 382 11.22 22.84 4.92
N ASP A 383 12.20 22.32 5.67
CA ASP A 383 13.45 21.78 5.12
C ASP A 383 13.20 20.60 4.18
N ALA A 384 12.29 19.69 4.54
CA ALA A 384 11.93 18.55 3.71
C ALA A 384 11.17 18.98 2.44
N LEU A 385 10.25 19.94 2.53
CA LEU A 385 9.50 20.49 1.40
C LEU A 385 10.44 21.23 0.44
N VAL A 386 11.37 22.03 0.95
CA VAL A 386 12.42 22.68 0.16
C VAL A 386 13.32 21.62 -0.49
N GLY A 387 13.75 20.62 0.28
CA GLY A 387 14.60 19.54 -0.19
C GLY A 387 13.94 18.70 -1.29
N LEU A 388 12.63 18.44 -1.19
CA LEU A 388 11.82 17.74 -2.18
C LEU A 388 11.41 18.63 -3.37
N ARG A 389 11.83 19.92 -3.38
CA ARG A 389 11.48 20.92 -4.40
C ARG A 389 9.96 21.17 -4.51
N LEU A 390 9.26 21.07 -3.39
CA LEU A 390 7.82 21.31 -3.24
C LEU A 390 7.51 22.66 -2.57
N ALA A 391 8.52 23.43 -2.15
CA ALA A 391 8.30 24.73 -1.51
C ALA A 391 7.85 25.81 -2.52
N ARG A 392 6.94 26.69 -2.06
CA ARG A 392 6.27 27.75 -2.83
C ARG A 392 7.20 28.76 -3.51
N ASN A 393 8.46 28.88 -3.06
CA ASN A 393 9.36 29.97 -3.44
C ASN A 393 10.28 29.70 -4.65
N GLN A 394 10.14 28.57 -5.36
CA GLN A 394 10.91 28.33 -6.59
C GLN A 394 10.05 28.58 -7.83
N VAL A 395 10.07 29.83 -8.29
CA VAL A 395 9.46 30.34 -9.53
C VAL A 395 10.33 30.00 -10.75
N ASP A 396 10.93 28.81 -10.80
CA ASP A 396 11.57 28.32 -12.03
C ASP A 396 10.62 27.36 -12.73
N ILE A 397 9.78 27.93 -13.61
CA ILE A 397 8.82 27.25 -14.49
C ILE A 397 9.52 26.23 -15.42
N VAL A 398 10.85 26.22 -15.49
CA VAL A 398 11.64 25.52 -16.51
C VAL A 398 12.03 24.08 -16.12
N GLU A 399 12.00 23.68 -14.84
CA GLU A 399 12.37 22.32 -14.41
C GLU A 399 11.44 21.75 -13.32
N ARG A 400 10.14 21.67 -13.60
CA ARG A 400 9.22 21.00 -12.66
C ARG A 400 9.50 19.49 -12.60
N PRO A 401 9.51 18.86 -11.41
CA PRO A 401 9.73 17.43 -11.29
C PRO A 401 8.65 16.60 -12.03
N ALA A 402 9.03 15.44 -12.57
CA ALA A 402 8.08 14.53 -13.24
C ALA A 402 7.11 13.81 -12.28
N PHE A 403 7.44 13.70 -10.97
CA PHE A 403 6.66 12.95 -9.96
C PHE A 403 6.04 13.81 -8.86
N VAL A 404 5.71 15.07 -9.15
CA VAL A 404 5.13 15.93 -8.09
C VAL A 404 3.86 15.29 -7.54
N SER A 405 3.01 14.69 -8.37
CA SER A 405 1.69 14.21 -7.96
C SER A 405 1.75 12.98 -7.06
N ILE A 406 2.58 11.98 -7.37
CA ILE A 406 2.77 10.80 -6.51
C ILE A 406 3.55 11.12 -5.23
N VAL A 407 4.55 12.00 -5.29
CA VAL A 407 5.29 12.43 -4.10
C VAL A 407 4.37 13.24 -3.19
N LEU A 408 3.56 14.14 -3.75
CA LEU A 408 2.55 14.90 -3.03
C LEU A 408 1.49 13.97 -2.43
N HIS A 409 1.06 12.93 -3.14
CA HIS A 409 0.12 11.94 -2.60
C HIS A 409 0.64 11.30 -1.32
N HIS A 410 1.85 10.76 -1.36
CA HIS A 410 2.46 10.11 -0.20
C HIS A 410 2.86 11.11 0.88
N LEU A 411 3.19 12.36 0.53
CA LEU A 411 3.37 13.44 1.50
C LEU A 411 2.08 13.68 2.30
N LEU A 412 0.94 13.86 1.62
CA LEU A 412 -0.37 14.05 2.26
C LEU A 412 -0.78 12.84 3.12
N LYS A 413 -0.38 11.63 2.69
CA LYS A 413 -0.64 10.38 3.42
C LYS A 413 0.15 10.27 4.73
N GLU A 414 1.42 10.68 4.73
CA GLU A 414 2.30 10.48 5.88
C GLU A 414 2.29 11.65 6.88
N LEU A 415 1.87 12.85 6.47
CA LEU A 415 1.86 14.03 7.34
C LEU A 415 0.79 13.94 8.46
N PRO A 416 1.11 14.34 9.70
CA PRO A 416 0.11 14.51 10.75
C PRO A 416 -0.98 15.51 10.36
N ALA A 417 -2.23 15.20 10.71
CA ALA A 417 -3.38 16.01 10.32
C ALA A 417 -3.35 17.44 10.89
N GLU A 418 -2.72 17.68 12.05
CA GLU A 418 -2.61 19.03 12.61
C GLU A 418 -1.77 19.96 11.72
N ILE A 419 -0.71 19.42 11.12
CA ILE A 419 0.19 20.14 10.22
C ILE A 419 -0.46 20.35 8.86
N LEU A 420 -1.16 19.31 8.37
CA LEU A 420 -1.92 19.38 7.15
C LEU A 420 -2.94 20.53 7.21
N ASN A 421 -3.63 20.66 8.36
CA ASN A 421 -4.61 21.72 8.59
C ASN A 421 -3.99 23.13 8.63
N SER A 422 -2.77 23.29 9.19
CA SER A 422 -2.11 24.60 9.21
C SER A 422 -1.58 25.03 7.84
N HIS A 423 -1.26 24.08 6.96
CA HIS A 423 -0.73 24.33 5.61
C HIS A 423 -1.71 23.97 4.48
N ALA A 424 -3.01 23.86 4.77
CA ALA A 424 -4.00 23.34 3.82
C ALA A 424 -4.04 24.14 2.50
N GLN A 425 -3.89 25.46 2.56
CA GLN A 425 -3.83 26.34 1.38
C GLN A 425 -2.58 26.12 0.54
N ASP A 426 -1.42 25.94 1.18
CA ASP A 426 -0.18 25.67 0.45
C ASP A 426 -0.28 24.32 -0.28
N PHE A 427 -0.87 23.30 0.35
CA PHE A 427 -1.11 22.01 -0.29
C PHE A 427 -2.14 22.09 -1.43
N LEU A 428 -3.22 22.86 -1.29
CA LEU A 428 -4.16 23.07 -2.38
C LEU A 428 -3.51 23.71 -3.61
N HIS A 429 -2.71 24.75 -3.38
CA HIS A 429 -1.93 25.39 -4.43
C HIS A 429 -0.99 24.37 -5.08
N LEU A 430 -0.27 23.57 -4.30
CA LEU A 430 0.60 22.51 -4.85
C LEU A 430 -0.17 21.51 -5.70
N ILE A 431 -1.35 21.05 -5.25
CA ILE A 431 -2.19 20.13 -6.02
C ILE A 431 -2.61 20.78 -7.34
N GLN A 432 -3.04 22.04 -7.32
CA GLN A 432 -3.50 22.75 -8.52
C GLN A 432 -2.42 22.84 -9.60
N PHE A 433 -1.16 23.04 -9.19
CA PHE A 433 0.00 23.15 -10.08
C PHE A 433 0.69 21.82 -10.39
N SER A 434 0.38 20.73 -9.67
CA SER A 434 0.85 19.38 -9.97
C SER A 434 -0.06 18.71 -11.00
N LYS A 435 0.29 18.87 -12.28
CA LYS A 435 -0.35 18.18 -13.42
C LYS A 435 0.70 17.33 -14.14
N ASP A 436 0.96 16.15 -13.60
CA ASP A 436 1.82 15.17 -14.26
C ASP A 436 1.04 13.86 -14.53
N TYR A 437 1.69 12.91 -15.22
CA TYR A 437 1.06 11.65 -15.65
C TYR A 437 1.08 10.55 -14.57
N THR A 438 1.63 10.84 -13.40
CA THR A 438 1.93 9.81 -12.40
C THR A 438 0.66 9.45 -11.65
N PHE A 439 -0.04 10.46 -11.09
CA PHE A 439 -1.29 10.32 -10.35
C PHE A 439 -2.30 11.34 -10.88
N ASP A 440 -3.57 10.93 -10.98
CA ASP A 440 -4.65 11.84 -11.35
C ASP A 440 -4.88 12.87 -10.22
N GLN A 441 -5.07 14.14 -10.58
CA GLN A 441 -5.26 15.23 -9.59
C GLN A 441 -6.39 14.95 -8.61
N CYS A 442 -7.46 14.29 -9.06
CA CYS A 442 -8.62 13.94 -8.23
C CYS A 442 -8.22 13.07 -7.02
N LEU A 443 -7.20 12.22 -7.14
CA LEU A 443 -6.73 11.37 -6.04
C LEU A 443 -6.09 12.21 -4.92
N ASN A 444 -5.36 13.27 -5.26
CA ASN A 444 -4.72 14.15 -4.28
C ASN A 444 -5.75 15.07 -3.61
N TYR A 445 -6.71 15.62 -4.36
CA TYR A 445 -7.85 16.33 -3.76
C TYR A 445 -8.66 15.43 -2.83
N ARG A 446 -8.96 14.21 -3.27
CA ARG A 446 -9.70 13.22 -2.45
C ARG A 446 -8.96 12.89 -1.15
N LEU A 447 -7.66 12.62 -1.23
CA LEU A 447 -6.86 12.32 -0.03
C LEU A 447 -6.80 13.52 0.92
N LEU A 448 -6.58 14.73 0.40
CA LEU A 448 -6.59 15.95 1.19
C LEU A 448 -7.93 16.12 1.93
N GLY A 449 -9.06 15.93 1.24
CA GLY A 449 -10.40 16.00 1.84
C GLY A 449 -10.57 15.03 3.02
N PHE A 450 -10.21 13.76 2.85
CA PHE A 450 -10.31 12.78 3.94
C PHE A 450 -9.44 13.16 5.14
N ARG A 451 -8.21 13.62 4.91
CA ARG A 451 -7.26 13.95 5.98
C ARG A 451 -7.63 15.23 6.71
N LEU A 452 -8.17 16.23 6.01
CA LEU A 452 -8.76 17.41 6.66
C LEU A 452 -9.99 17.04 7.50
N GLY A 453 -10.76 16.02 7.10
CA GLY A 453 -11.93 15.53 7.83
C GLY A 453 -11.62 14.76 9.12
N GLU A 454 -10.36 14.35 9.37
CA GLU A 454 -9.97 13.62 10.59
C GLU A 454 -9.99 14.52 11.84
N HIS A 455 -9.77 15.83 11.69
CA HIS A 455 -9.68 16.78 12.79
C HIS A 455 -10.58 18.00 12.56
N ARG A 456 -11.12 18.56 13.65
CA ARG A 456 -11.88 19.80 13.57
C ARG A 456 -10.94 20.98 13.36
N SER A 457 -10.99 21.54 12.17
CA SER A 457 -10.22 22.71 11.77
C SER A 457 -11.00 24.01 11.96
N GLN A 458 -10.30 25.14 11.87
CA GLN A 458 -10.95 26.45 11.91
C GLN A 458 -11.84 26.64 10.67
N ILE A 459 -13.08 27.07 10.90
CA ILE A 459 -14.11 27.23 9.85
C ILE A 459 -13.64 28.20 8.75
N GLU A 460 -12.90 29.25 9.11
CA GLU A 460 -12.38 30.26 8.16
C GLU A 460 -11.41 29.63 7.13
N VAL A 461 -10.49 28.79 7.58
CA VAL A 461 -9.54 28.08 6.70
C VAL A 461 -10.29 27.08 5.83
N LEU A 462 -11.27 26.36 6.39
CA LEU A 462 -12.07 25.39 5.64
C LEU A 462 -12.92 26.04 4.54
N ASN A 463 -13.46 27.25 4.76
CA ASN A 463 -14.21 27.97 3.73
C ASN A 463 -13.33 28.30 2.53
N LEU A 464 -12.12 28.82 2.76
CA LEU A 464 -11.17 29.14 1.69
C LEU A 464 -10.76 27.87 0.92
N VAL A 465 -10.52 26.77 1.64
CA VAL A 465 -10.21 25.46 1.05
C VAL A 465 -11.37 24.97 0.17
N LEU A 466 -12.60 25.00 0.70
CA LEU A 466 -13.78 24.54 -0.03
C LEU A 466 -14.08 25.40 -1.25
N GLU A 467 -13.90 26.73 -1.17
CA GLU A 467 -14.08 27.61 -2.33
C GLU A 467 -13.14 27.25 -3.48
N GLU A 468 -11.84 27.09 -3.18
CA GLU A 468 -10.85 26.68 -4.19
C GLU A 468 -11.12 25.28 -4.75
N VAL A 469 -11.48 24.32 -3.90
CA VAL A 469 -11.80 22.95 -4.32
C VAL A 469 -13.03 22.93 -5.21
N MET A 470 -14.10 23.65 -4.83
CA MET A 470 -15.33 23.74 -5.61
C MET A 470 -15.07 24.39 -6.99
N GLN A 471 -14.20 25.40 -7.03
CA GLN A 471 -13.75 25.99 -8.29
C GLN A 471 -12.96 24.99 -9.13
N ALA A 472 -12.05 24.21 -8.55
CA ALA A 472 -11.26 23.22 -9.26
C ALA A 472 -12.13 22.10 -9.85
N ILE A 473 -13.01 21.49 -9.05
CA ILE A 473 -13.87 20.38 -9.49
C ILE A 473 -14.95 20.83 -10.49
N SER A 474 -15.29 22.11 -10.52
CA SER A 474 -16.23 22.64 -11.53
C SER A 474 -15.73 22.42 -12.97
N GLN A 475 -14.40 22.38 -13.15
CA GLN A 475 -13.74 22.17 -14.44
C GLN A 475 -13.66 20.70 -14.86
N TYR A 476 -13.95 19.75 -13.96
CA TYR A 476 -13.87 18.33 -14.27
C TYR A 476 -14.99 17.95 -15.24
N GLU A 477 -14.64 17.30 -16.34
CA GLU A 477 -15.61 16.77 -17.29
C GLU A 477 -16.11 15.40 -16.81
N ARG A 478 -15.22 14.58 -16.26
CA ARG A 478 -15.48 13.20 -15.85
C ARG A 478 -16.28 13.12 -14.55
N LEU A 479 -17.33 12.29 -14.55
CA LEU A 479 -18.22 12.14 -13.39
C LEU A 479 -17.50 11.42 -12.23
N ASP A 480 -16.73 10.38 -12.53
CA ASP A 480 -15.95 9.61 -11.56
C ASP A 480 -14.95 10.49 -10.81
N GLU A 481 -14.22 11.36 -11.51
CA GLU A 481 -13.27 12.29 -10.90
C GLU A 481 -13.97 13.28 -9.96
N PHE A 482 -15.13 13.81 -10.37
CA PHE A 482 -15.94 14.70 -9.57
C PHE A 482 -16.48 14.02 -8.31
N LEU A 483 -17.10 12.84 -8.46
CA LEU A 483 -17.67 12.08 -7.35
C LEU A 483 -16.62 11.69 -6.30
N ASN A 484 -15.43 11.27 -6.76
CA ASN A 484 -14.31 10.92 -5.89
C ASN A 484 -13.88 12.06 -4.96
N VAL A 485 -13.86 13.31 -5.45
CA VAL A 485 -13.52 14.47 -4.63
C VAL A 485 -14.70 14.86 -3.73
N VAL A 486 -15.92 14.91 -4.26
CA VAL A 486 -17.12 15.27 -3.48
C VAL A 486 -17.33 14.33 -2.28
N ASP A 487 -17.16 13.02 -2.46
CA ASP A 487 -17.29 12.03 -1.38
C ASP A 487 -16.31 12.28 -0.21
N ALA A 488 -15.13 12.85 -0.48
CA ALA A 488 -14.17 13.19 0.57
C ALA A 488 -14.54 14.46 1.35
N TYR A 489 -15.10 15.46 0.67
CA TYR A 489 -15.41 16.76 1.30
C TYR A 489 -16.82 16.83 1.89
N ILE A 490 -17.75 15.94 1.52
CA ILE A 490 -19.12 15.96 2.05
C ILE A 490 -19.17 15.80 3.57
N ASP A 491 -18.27 14.98 4.14
CA ASP A 491 -18.18 14.80 5.59
C ASP A 491 -17.77 16.09 6.29
N ILE A 492 -16.85 16.88 5.70
CA ILE A 492 -16.44 18.18 6.23
C ILE A 492 -17.61 19.17 6.20
N VAL A 493 -18.32 19.23 5.07
CA VAL A 493 -19.49 20.12 4.89
C VAL A 493 -20.58 19.81 5.91
N LEU A 494 -20.87 18.52 6.11
CA LEU A 494 -21.90 18.06 7.05
C LEU A 494 -21.50 18.25 8.52
N GLN A 495 -20.24 17.99 8.88
CA GLN A 495 -19.75 18.17 10.25
C GLN A 495 -19.78 19.64 10.70
N ASN A 496 -19.59 20.57 9.76
CA ASN A 496 -19.51 22.02 10.03
C ASN A 496 -20.81 22.78 9.69
N GLN A 497 -21.91 22.09 9.34
CA GLN A 497 -23.22 22.69 9.03
C GLN A 497 -23.17 23.77 7.94
N MET A 498 -22.46 23.50 6.84
CA MET A 498 -22.30 24.48 5.75
C MET A 498 -23.36 24.30 4.65
N ASP A 499 -24.60 24.71 4.92
CA ASP A 499 -25.76 24.48 4.04
C ASP A 499 -25.61 25.09 2.62
N GLY A 500 -24.89 26.21 2.51
CA GLY A 500 -24.61 26.86 1.22
C GLY A 500 -23.76 25.97 0.29
N TYR A 501 -22.72 25.32 0.82
CA TYR A 501 -21.93 24.37 0.04
C TYR A 501 -22.70 23.08 -0.21
N LEU A 502 -23.47 22.59 0.76
CA LEU A 502 -24.29 21.39 0.61
C LEU A 502 -25.28 21.52 -0.56
N SER A 503 -26.06 22.60 -0.60
CA SER A 503 -27.01 22.87 -1.67
C SER A 503 -26.32 23.02 -3.05
N SER A 504 -25.14 23.65 -3.08
CA SER A 504 -24.33 23.77 -4.30
C SER A 504 -23.85 22.39 -4.81
N ILE A 505 -23.36 21.54 -3.90
CA ILE A 505 -22.92 20.17 -4.21
C ILE A 505 -24.08 19.34 -4.73
N LEU A 506 -25.23 19.34 -4.06
CA LEU A 506 -26.42 18.58 -4.49
C LEU A 506 -26.91 19.01 -5.87
N LYS A 507 -26.96 20.32 -6.12
CA LYS A 507 -27.29 20.86 -7.45
C LYS A 507 -26.28 20.43 -8.51
N ALA A 508 -24.98 20.48 -8.21
CA ALA A 508 -23.93 20.05 -9.12
C ALA A 508 -23.98 18.54 -9.42
N LEU A 509 -24.28 17.72 -8.41
CA LEU A 509 -24.51 16.28 -8.54
C LEU A 509 -25.68 16.02 -9.48
N ALA A 510 -26.85 16.59 -9.21
CA ALA A 510 -28.05 16.37 -10.00
C ALA A 510 -27.90 16.79 -11.48
N MET A 511 -27.25 17.92 -11.76
CA MET A 511 -26.97 18.35 -13.13
C MET A 511 -26.05 17.35 -13.86
N ARG A 512 -25.04 16.80 -13.17
CA ARG A 512 -24.04 15.91 -13.78
C ARG A 512 -24.52 14.47 -13.91
N THR A 513 -25.33 13.98 -12.98
CA THR A 513 -25.96 12.64 -13.06
C THR A 513 -27.07 12.61 -14.10
N SER A 514 -27.80 13.73 -14.30
CA SER A 514 -28.86 13.79 -15.32
C SER A 514 -28.33 13.89 -16.76
N SER A 515 -27.08 14.33 -16.94
CA SER A 515 -26.48 14.55 -18.27
C SER A 515 -25.63 13.39 -18.78
N LYS A 516 -25.34 12.38 -17.93
CA LYS A 516 -24.42 11.28 -18.25
C LYS A 516 -24.95 9.95 -17.73
N GLU A 517 -24.63 8.87 -18.43
CA GLU A 517 -24.91 7.51 -17.94
C GLU A 517 -24.08 7.22 -16.68
N VAL A 518 -24.76 6.85 -15.59
CA VAL A 518 -24.13 6.52 -14.30
C VAL A 518 -23.67 5.08 -14.32
N THR A 519 -22.37 4.85 -14.14
CA THR A 519 -21.79 3.51 -14.07
C THR A 519 -22.07 2.85 -12.70
N GLU A 520 -21.84 1.53 -12.58
CA GLU A 520 -21.97 0.86 -11.28
C GLU A 520 -21.01 1.42 -10.23
N ASP A 521 -19.79 1.79 -10.62
CA ASP A 521 -18.79 2.35 -9.72
C ASP A 521 -19.17 3.77 -9.27
N ASP A 522 -19.69 4.60 -10.18
CA ASP A 522 -20.25 5.92 -9.84
C ASP A 522 -21.40 5.76 -8.84
N SER A 523 -22.26 4.75 -9.05
CA SER A 523 -23.39 4.45 -8.16
C SER A 523 -22.93 4.05 -6.75
N ARG A 524 -21.79 3.36 -6.60
CA ARG A 524 -21.20 3.03 -5.29
C ARG A 524 -20.70 4.29 -4.56
N ILE A 525 -20.11 5.25 -5.27
CA ILE A 525 -19.67 6.52 -4.68
C ILE A 525 -20.89 7.37 -4.30
N LEU A 526 -21.92 7.42 -5.15
CA LEU A 526 -23.19 8.06 -4.82
C LEU A 526 -23.85 7.43 -3.59
N GLN A 527 -23.85 6.10 -3.47
CA GLN A 527 -24.32 5.41 -2.27
C GLN A 527 -23.58 5.90 -1.01
N SER A 528 -22.25 6.02 -1.06
CA SER A 528 -21.46 6.56 0.06
C SER A 528 -21.92 7.98 0.44
N ILE A 529 -22.04 8.88 -0.55
CA ILE A 529 -22.48 10.27 -0.33
C ILE A 529 -23.88 10.32 0.28
N MET A 530 -24.83 9.57 -0.28
CA MET A 530 -26.23 9.56 0.17
C MET A 530 -26.37 8.98 1.59
N ILE A 531 -25.63 7.91 1.92
CA ILE A 531 -25.64 7.33 3.28
C ILE A 531 -25.00 8.31 4.28
N LYS A 532 -23.92 9.00 3.92
CA LYS A 532 -23.30 10.04 4.77
C LYS A 532 -24.28 11.18 5.06
N LEU A 533 -25.04 11.62 4.05
CA LEU A 533 -26.13 12.60 4.22
C LEU A 533 -27.18 12.06 5.20
N LEU A 534 -27.74 10.89 4.93
CA LEU A 534 -28.76 10.26 5.77
C LEU A 534 -28.30 10.05 7.22
N SER A 535 -27.03 9.76 7.45
CA SER A 535 -26.50 9.56 8.82
C SER A 535 -26.60 10.79 9.73
N ARG A 536 -26.75 11.98 9.14
CA ARG A 536 -26.84 13.27 9.87
C ARG A 536 -28.26 13.80 9.96
N LEU A 537 -29.13 13.39 9.04
CA LEU A 537 -30.53 13.80 9.03
C LEU A 537 -31.30 13.12 10.15
N LYS A 538 -32.23 13.85 10.75
CA LYS A 538 -33.07 13.33 11.84
C LYS A 538 -34.36 12.71 11.32
N ASP A 539 -34.90 13.24 10.23
CA ASP A 539 -36.27 13.02 9.76
C ASP A 539 -36.39 12.93 8.24
N LEU A 540 -37.48 12.30 7.80
CA LEU A 540 -37.91 12.36 6.39
C LEU A 540 -38.24 13.79 5.95
N ASP A 541 -38.76 14.63 6.84
CA ASP A 541 -39.04 16.04 6.53
C ASP A 541 -37.76 16.78 6.10
N GLU A 542 -36.63 16.47 6.73
CA GLU A 542 -35.33 17.03 6.36
C GLU A 542 -34.86 16.49 5.00
N ILE A 543 -35.19 15.25 4.63
CA ILE A 543 -34.94 14.71 3.29
C ILE A 543 -35.75 15.47 2.24
N PHE A 544 -37.03 15.70 2.48
CA PHE A 544 -37.90 16.46 1.56
C PHE A 544 -37.47 17.93 1.44
N ALA A 545 -36.89 18.50 2.49
CA ALA A 545 -36.33 19.85 2.47
C ALA A 545 -35.03 19.96 1.67
N LEU A 546 -34.28 18.86 1.48
CA LEU A 546 -33.05 18.86 0.69
C LEU A 546 -33.36 18.90 -0.81
N SER A 547 -32.93 19.99 -1.46
CA SER A 547 -33.05 20.11 -2.91
C SER A 547 -32.27 19.01 -3.62
N HIS A 548 -32.87 18.45 -4.67
CA HIS A 548 -32.28 17.45 -5.56
C HIS A 548 -31.93 16.08 -4.93
N PHE A 549 -32.28 15.82 -3.66
CA PHE A 549 -32.01 14.52 -3.05
C PHE A 549 -32.74 13.39 -3.80
N LEU A 550 -34.04 13.57 -4.06
CA LEU A 550 -34.85 12.59 -4.80
C LEU A 550 -34.39 12.48 -6.26
N ASP A 551 -34.05 13.60 -6.90
CA ASP A 551 -33.50 13.60 -8.27
C ASP A 551 -32.26 12.71 -8.38
N ILE A 552 -31.36 12.74 -7.38
CA ILE A 552 -30.16 11.91 -7.34
C ILE A 552 -30.54 10.44 -7.06
N LEU A 553 -31.45 10.19 -6.12
CA LEU A 553 -31.91 8.85 -5.78
C LEU A 553 -32.53 8.13 -6.98
N ASP A 554 -33.25 8.86 -7.84
CA ASP A 554 -33.94 8.30 -8.99
C ASP A 554 -33.01 7.82 -10.09
N VAL A 555 -31.84 8.45 -10.25
CA VAL A 555 -30.80 8.04 -11.20
C VAL A 555 -30.04 6.80 -10.71
N MET A 556 -30.05 6.52 -9.41
CA MET A 556 -29.39 5.32 -8.85
C MET A 556 -30.17 4.05 -9.18
N TYR A 557 -29.45 2.92 -9.34
CA TYR A 557 -30.02 1.61 -9.59
C TYR A 557 -29.27 0.48 -8.86
N GLY A 558 -29.84 -0.73 -8.89
CA GLY A 558 -29.22 -1.94 -8.37
C GLY A 558 -28.96 -1.92 -6.86
N ARG A 559 -27.87 -2.58 -6.44
CA ARG A 559 -27.52 -2.75 -5.02
C ARG A 559 -27.28 -1.42 -4.30
N SER A 560 -26.74 -0.44 -5.00
CA SER A 560 -26.44 0.89 -4.47
C SER A 560 -27.70 1.65 -4.08
N ARG A 561 -28.71 1.68 -4.96
CA ARG A 561 -30.03 2.27 -4.65
C ARG A 561 -30.70 1.54 -3.49
N ASN A 562 -30.67 0.20 -3.49
CA ASN A 562 -31.29 -0.61 -2.44
C ASN A 562 -30.69 -0.34 -1.07
N ALA A 563 -29.37 -0.12 -0.98
CA ALA A 563 -28.72 0.23 0.27
C ALA A 563 -29.19 1.60 0.80
N VAL A 564 -29.30 2.61 -0.06
CA VAL A 564 -29.83 3.94 0.32
C VAL A 564 -31.30 3.85 0.75
N ASN A 565 -32.11 3.16 -0.03
CA ASN A 565 -33.53 2.90 0.25
C ASN A 565 -33.73 2.22 1.61
N LEU A 566 -32.91 1.22 1.93
CA LEU A 566 -32.95 0.55 3.22
C LEU A 566 -32.62 1.51 4.38
N HIS A 567 -31.65 2.41 4.19
CA HIS A 567 -31.32 3.44 5.18
C HIS A 567 -32.45 4.46 5.36
N ILE A 568 -33.15 4.86 4.28
CA ILE A 568 -34.32 5.74 4.36
C ILE A 568 -35.44 5.05 5.14
N LEU A 569 -35.74 3.79 4.84
CA LEU A 569 -36.75 3.01 5.55
C LEU A 569 -36.40 2.80 7.03
N ASP A 570 -35.14 2.47 7.34
CA ASP A 570 -34.66 2.36 8.72
C ASP A 570 -34.77 3.69 9.47
N MET A 571 -34.39 4.81 8.84
CA MET A 571 -34.55 6.15 9.42
C MET A 571 -36.02 6.46 9.71
N ALA A 572 -36.89 6.25 8.73
CA ALA A 572 -38.32 6.48 8.86
C ALA A 572 -38.90 5.69 10.04
N THR A 573 -38.57 4.39 10.13
CA THR A 573 -39.13 3.49 11.14
C THR A 573 -38.66 3.77 12.57
N ARG A 574 -37.61 4.59 12.77
CA ARG A 574 -37.14 4.96 14.12
C ARG A 574 -38.07 5.95 14.83
N LYS A 575 -38.84 6.73 14.09
CA LYS A 575 -39.74 7.75 14.63
C LYS A 575 -41.16 7.22 14.85
N GLY A 576 -42.01 8.02 15.48
CA GLY A 576 -43.38 7.67 15.84
C GLY A 576 -44.32 7.58 14.64
N ARG A 577 -45.56 8.03 14.78
CA ARG A 577 -46.58 7.89 13.73
C ARG A 577 -46.24 8.70 12.47
N LEU A 578 -46.47 8.11 11.29
CA LEU A 578 -46.31 8.73 9.98
C LEU A 578 -47.68 9.20 9.47
N ARG A 579 -47.82 10.51 9.21
CA ARG A 579 -49.10 11.13 8.80
C ARG A 579 -49.05 11.83 7.46
N ASP A 580 -47.85 12.16 6.96
CA ASP A 580 -47.69 12.86 5.69
C ASP A 580 -47.94 11.90 4.51
N PRO A 581 -48.93 12.16 3.64
CA PRO A 581 -49.23 11.30 2.50
C PRO A 581 -48.04 11.13 1.54
N ALA A 582 -47.22 12.17 1.34
CA ALA A 582 -46.06 12.08 0.47
C ALA A 582 -44.97 11.16 1.05
N ALA A 583 -44.69 11.27 2.35
CA ALA A 583 -43.82 10.35 3.07
C ALA A 583 -44.33 8.89 3.00
N ILE A 584 -45.63 8.67 3.18
CA ILE A 584 -46.22 7.32 3.11
C ILE A 584 -46.05 6.73 1.71
N GLN A 585 -46.34 7.51 0.67
CA GLN A 585 -46.19 7.07 -0.72
C GLN A 585 -44.74 6.72 -1.07
N LEU A 586 -43.78 7.60 -0.72
CA LEU A 586 -42.36 7.36 -0.96
C LEU A 586 -41.88 6.07 -0.27
N LEU A 587 -42.25 5.87 1.00
CA LEU A 587 -41.86 4.68 1.75
C LEU A 587 -42.51 3.41 1.21
N PHE A 588 -43.74 3.50 0.70
CA PHE A 588 -44.41 2.39 0.04
C PHE A 588 -43.66 1.98 -1.24
N GLU A 589 -43.33 2.93 -2.12
CA GLU A 589 -42.55 2.69 -3.34
C GLU A 589 -41.17 2.11 -3.04
N ILE A 590 -40.48 2.66 -2.04
CA ILE A 590 -39.20 2.14 -1.56
C ILE A 590 -39.35 0.70 -1.06
N SER A 591 -40.35 0.42 -0.24
CA SER A 591 -40.59 -0.90 0.33
C SER A 591 -40.91 -1.93 -0.75
N GLN A 592 -41.74 -1.55 -1.73
CA GLN A 592 -42.08 -2.39 -2.88
C GLN A 592 -40.84 -2.70 -3.72
N SER A 593 -40.06 -1.68 -4.09
CA SER A 593 -38.81 -1.85 -4.85
C SER A 593 -37.81 -2.78 -4.13
N LEU A 594 -37.69 -2.64 -2.80
CA LEU A 594 -36.84 -3.52 -2.00
C LEU A 594 -37.36 -4.96 -1.93
N HIS A 595 -38.68 -5.15 -1.84
CA HIS A 595 -39.30 -6.47 -1.78
C HIS A 595 -39.18 -7.23 -3.10
N ASP A 596 -39.51 -6.58 -4.22
CA ASP A 596 -39.42 -7.16 -5.58
C ASP A 596 -37.97 -7.55 -5.91
N GLY A 597 -36.98 -6.80 -5.39
CA GLY A 597 -35.57 -7.11 -5.55
C GLY A 597 -35.09 -8.36 -4.80
N ILE A 598 -35.77 -8.77 -3.72
CA ILE A 598 -35.41 -9.98 -2.95
C ILE A 598 -35.79 -11.25 -3.70
N ASP A 599 -36.92 -11.26 -4.38
CA ASP A 599 -37.47 -12.44 -5.07
C ASP A 599 -36.52 -12.95 -6.18
N LEU A 600 -35.61 -12.09 -6.63
CA LEU A 600 -34.56 -12.39 -7.63
C LEU A 600 -33.22 -12.84 -7.01
N SER A 601 -33.02 -12.69 -5.70
CA SER A 601 -31.73 -12.92 -5.03
C SER A 601 -31.83 -14.06 -4.00
N HIS A 602 -31.52 -15.28 -4.41
CA HIS A 602 -31.58 -16.49 -3.59
C HIS A 602 -30.54 -16.59 -2.44
N GLU A 603 -29.89 -15.51 -2.02
CA GLU A 603 -28.80 -15.58 -1.04
C GLU A 603 -28.92 -14.53 0.08
N LYS A 604 -29.44 -15.00 1.24
CA LYS A 604 -29.27 -14.55 2.65
C LYS A 604 -30.61 -14.31 3.38
N ASP A 605 -31.06 -15.33 4.12
CA ASP A 605 -32.24 -15.30 4.99
C ASP A 605 -32.27 -14.12 5.99
N ASP A 606 -31.10 -13.65 6.45
CA ASP A 606 -31.01 -12.59 7.44
C ASP A 606 -31.39 -11.21 6.89
N TYR A 607 -31.04 -10.92 5.63
CA TYR A 607 -31.40 -9.66 4.97
C TYR A 607 -32.91 -9.58 4.72
N ALA A 608 -33.48 -10.68 4.19
CA ALA A 608 -34.92 -10.79 3.97
C ALA A 608 -35.70 -10.64 5.28
N ARG A 609 -35.20 -11.23 6.38
CA ARG A 609 -35.81 -11.08 7.70
C ARG A 609 -35.72 -9.65 8.24
N GLN A 610 -34.63 -8.95 8.02
CA GLN A 610 -34.50 -7.53 8.40
C GLN A 610 -35.46 -6.65 7.60
N LEU A 611 -35.54 -6.85 6.27
CA LEU A 611 -36.45 -6.08 5.43
C LEU A 611 -37.91 -6.34 5.84
N ALA A 612 -38.30 -7.60 6.05
CA ALA A 612 -39.64 -7.95 6.50
C ALA A 612 -40.03 -7.25 7.81
N ARG A 613 -39.09 -7.14 8.76
CA ARG A 613 -39.30 -6.41 10.02
C ARG A 613 -39.47 -4.90 9.79
N LEU A 614 -38.64 -4.30 8.93
CA LEU A 614 -38.74 -2.87 8.62
C LEU A 614 -40.04 -2.52 7.89
N ILE A 615 -40.45 -3.32 6.90
CA ILE A 615 -41.72 -3.14 6.20
C ILE A 615 -42.90 -3.30 7.17
N SER A 616 -42.88 -4.34 8.02
CA SER A 616 -43.92 -4.53 9.05
C SER A 616 -44.01 -3.34 10.00
N ARG A 617 -42.87 -2.81 10.43
CA ARG A 617 -42.81 -1.63 11.29
C ARG A 617 -43.29 -0.36 10.60
N PHE A 618 -42.95 -0.17 9.33
CA PHE A 618 -43.45 0.94 8.52
C PHE A 618 -44.98 0.92 8.47
N VAL A 619 -45.59 -0.22 8.14
CA VAL A 619 -47.05 -0.35 8.07
C VAL A 619 -47.73 -0.09 9.43
N GLN A 620 -47.11 -0.50 10.55
CA GLN A 620 -47.62 -0.21 11.90
C GLN A 620 -47.60 1.28 12.26
N MET A 621 -46.72 2.05 11.64
CA MET A 621 -46.52 3.46 11.98
C MET A 621 -47.43 4.40 11.21
N VAL A 622 -47.98 3.96 10.08
CA VAL A 622 -48.86 4.78 9.24
C VAL A 622 -50.16 5.10 9.99
N ASP A 623 -50.52 6.38 10.03
CA ASP A 623 -51.70 6.90 10.71
C ASP A 623 -52.36 7.99 9.87
N TYR A 624 -53.37 7.63 9.09
CA TYR A 624 -54.20 8.59 8.33
C TYR A 624 -55.17 9.40 9.21
N GLY A 625 -55.12 9.24 10.54
CA GLY A 625 -55.98 9.96 11.47
C GLY A 625 -57.46 9.68 11.22
N THR A 626 -58.24 10.74 10.95
CA THR A 626 -59.69 10.64 10.76
C THR A 626 -60.11 9.99 9.43
N GLU A 627 -59.18 9.82 8.49
CA GLU A 627 -59.47 9.28 7.15
C GLU A 627 -59.34 7.75 7.13
N LEU A 628 -60.21 7.08 7.89
CA LEU A 628 -60.16 5.63 8.11
C LEU A 628 -60.34 4.80 6.82
N GLU A 629 -61.10 5.30 5.85
CA GLU A 629 -61.24 4.65 4.53
C GLU A 629 -59.93 4.64 3.74
N GLN A 630 -59.16 5.73 3.76
CA GLN A 630 -57.85 5.78 3.10
C GLN A 630 -56.85 4.84 3.77
N HIS A 631 -56.88 4.76 5.10
CA HIS A 631 -56.08 3.79 5.84
C HIS A 631 -56.42 2.35 5.41
N LEU A 632 -57.71 2.00 5.30
CA LEU A 632 -58.10 0.67 4.86
C LEU A 632 -57.64 0.37 3.42
N MET A 633 -57.73 1.35 2.50
CA MET A 633 -57.19 1.20 1.14
C MET A 633 -55.69 0.93 1.17
N PHE A 634 -54.93 1.67 1.98
CA PHE A 634 -53.49 1.45 2.17
C PHE A 634 -53.18 0.02 2.69
N LEU A 635 -53.97 -0.52 3.62
CA LEU A 635 -53.80 -1.91 4.09
C LEU A 635 -54.08 -2.93 2.98
N VAL A 636 -55.07 -2.67 2.12
CA VAL A 636 -55.38 -3.50 0.95
C VAL A 636 -54.22 -3.49 -0.05
N GLU A 637 -53.65 -2.31 -0.33
CA GLU A 637 -52.48 -2.17 -1.19
C GLU A 637 -51.25 -2.88 -0.61
N CYS A 638 -50.99 -2.73 0.69
CA CYS A 638 -49.90 -3.44 1.38
C CYS A 638 -50.06 -4.96 1.30
N ARG A 639 -51.28 -5.49 1.46
CA ARG A 639 -51.56 -6.92 1.30
C ARG A 639 -51.25 -7.40 -0.13
N GLY A 640 -51.58 -6.58 -1.13
CA GLY A 640 -51.31 -6.89 -2.54
C GLY A 640 -49.82 -6.89 -2.87
N ALA A 641 -49.10 -5.85 -2.45
CA ALA A 641 -47.68 -5.67 -2.75
C ALA A 641 -46.76 -6.62 -1.96
N PHE A 642 -47.10 -6.94 -0.71
CA PHE A 642 -46.21 -7.65 0.23
C PHE A 642 -46.73 -9.03 0.65
N GLY A 643 -47.54 -9.68 -0.19
CA GLY A 643 -48.20 -10.95 0.13
C GLY A 643 -47.28 -12.11 0.52
N GLY A 644 -45.98 -12.02 0.20
CA GLY A 644 -44.97 -13.01 0.59
C GLY A 644 -44.53 -12.93 2.07
N ILE A 645 -44.78 -11.81 2.76
CA ILE A 645 -44.29 -11.58 4.12
C ILE A 645 -45.34 -12.03 5.15
N ASN A 646 -45.08 -13.13 5.85
CA ASN A 646 -46.07 -13.71 6.77
C ASN A 646 -46.26 -12.87 8.05
N GLU A 647 -45.19 -12.30 8.60
CA GLU A 647 -45.24 -11.43 9.78
C GLU A 647 -46.05 -10.15 9.52
N LEU A 648 -46.03 -9.66 8.27
CA LEU A 648 -46.79 -8.49 7.87
C LEU A 648 -48.29 -8.81 7.80
N LYS A 649 -48.69 -10.01 7.34
CA LYS A 649 -50.12 -10.40 7.30
C LYS A 649 -50.79 -10.32 8.67
N GLU A 650 -50.09 -10.76 9.72
CA GLU A 650 -50.57 -10.64 11.10
C GLU A 650 -50.73 -9.18 11.51
N THR A 651 -49.72 -8.37 11.20
CA THR A 651 -49.75 -6.91 11.41
C THR A 651 -50.93 -6.25 10.71
N LEU A 652 -51.21 -6.60 9.45
CA LEU A 652 -52.32 -6.06 8.66
C LEU A 652 -53.68 -6.39 9.29
N VAL A 653 -53.87 -7.61 9.80
CA VAL A 653 -55.10 -8.01 10.49
C VAL A 653 -55.27 -7.23 11.79
N HIS A 654 -54.22 -7.10 12.61
CA HIS A 654 -54.27 -6.30 13.83
C HIS A 654 -54.58 -4.82 13.54
N SER A 655 -53.96 -4.21 12.53
CA SER A 655 -54.24 -2.83 12.12
C SER A 655 -55.68 -2.66 11.63
N SER A 656 -56.20 -3.61 10.86
CA SER A 656 -57.60 -3.59 10.39
C SER A 656 -58.60 -3.74 11.54
N ASN A 657 -58.33 -4.63 12.49
CA ASN A 657 -59.14 -4.79 13.70
C ASN A 657 -59.10 -3.54 14.57
N SER A 658 -57.93 -2.92 14.75
CA SER A 658 -57.80 -1.64 15.46
C SER A 658 -58.61 -0.54 14.77
N LEU A 659 -58.53 -0.43 13.44
CA LEU A 659 -59.29 0.55 12.66
C LEU A 659 -60.81 0.35 12.82
N ALA A 660 -61.27 -0.90 12.81
CA ALA A 660 -62.67 -1.23 13.08
C ALA A 660 -63.09 -0.81 14.50
N THR A 661 -62.23 -1.02 15.52
CA THR A 661 -62.55 -0.55 16.88
C THR A 661 -62.55 0.97 17.02
N GLU A 662 -61.73 1.69 16.25
CA GLU A 662 -61.71 3.16 16.23
C GLU A 662 -62.97 3.71 15.54
N ALA A 663 -63.36 3.12 14.41
CA ALA A 663 -64.61 3.42 13.71
C ALA A 663 -65.87 3.19 14.58
N LEU A 664 -65.80 2.27 15.56
CA LEU A 664 -66.88 2.01 16.51
C LEU A 664 -66.99 3.05 17.63
N LYS A 665 -65.93 3.85 17.88
CA LYS A 665 -65.93 4.90 18.91
C LYS A 665 -66.53 6.21 18.41
N ASP A 666 -66.43 6.47 17.11
CA ASP A 666 -67.06 7.64 16.48
C ASP A 666 -68.53 7.36 16.16
N ASP A 667 -69.43 8.06 16.84
CA ASP A 667 -70.91 7.89 16.89
C ASP A 667 -71.64 8.07 15.53
N LYS A 668 -70.89 8.22 14.43
CA LYS A 668 -71.42 8.41 13.07
C LYS A 668 -71.32 7.10 12.28
N LYS A 669 -72.46 6.43 12.08
CA LYS A 669 -72.76 5.33 11.11
C LYS A 669 -71.63 4.91 10.13
N GLN A 670 -70.51 4.36 10.62
CA GLN A 670 -69.45 3.75 9.80
C GLN A 670 -69.62 2.23 9.69
N SER A 671 -70.86 1.72 9.74
CA SER A 671 -71.15 0.27 9.69
C SER A 671 -70.60 -0.42 8.43
N THR A 672 -70.53 0.30 7.31
CA THR A 672 -69.97 -0.20 6.05
C THR A 672 -68.45 -0.38 6.16
N LEU A 673 -67.75 0.57 6.79
CA LEU A 673 -66.30 0.50 6.99
C LEU A 673 -65.92 -0.67 7.91
N VAL A 674 -66.67 -0.87 9.00
CA VAL A 674 -66.44 -2.00 9.91
C VAL A 674 -66.62 -3.33 9.19
N LYS A 675 -67.66 -3.47 8.35
CA LYS A 675 -67.84 -4.65 7.49
C LYS A 675 -66.69 -4.86 6.51
N SER A 676 -66.18 -3.78 5.91
CA SER A 676 -65.04 -3.84 5.00
C SER A 676 -63.74 -4.27 5.71
N CYS A 677 -63.51 -3.82 6.95
CA CYS A 677 -62.37 -4.26 7.76
C CYS A 677 -62.47 -5.75 8.12
N ILE A 678 -63.65 -6.20 8.53
CA ILE A 678 -63.89 -7.63 8.83
C ILE A 678 -63.66 -8.48 7.57
N ALA A 679 -64.22 -8.09 6.43
CA ALA A 679 -64.02 -8.79 5.16
C ALA A 679 -62.54 -8.83 4.75
N PHE A 680 -61.79 -7.76 4.99
CA PHE A 680 -60.34 -7.73 4.79
C PHE A 680 -59.60 -8.73 5.69
N SER A 681 -59.93 -8.76 6.98
CA SER A 681 -59.36 -9.73 7.93
C SER A 681 -59.71 -11.18 7.54
N GLU A 682 -60.96 -11.46 7.18
CA GLU A 682 -61.41 -12.80 6.76
C GLU A 682 -60.67 -13.33 5.53
N VAL A 683 -60.30 -12.46 4.59
CA VAL A 683 -59.58 -12.83 3.36
C VAL A 683 -58.06 -12.88 3.57
N THR A 684 -57.56 -12.29 4.67
CA THR A 684 -56.11 -12.24 4.99
C THR A 684 -55.69 -13.37 5.92
N ILE A 685 -56.49 -13.71 6.93
CA ILE A 685 -56.16 -14.76 7.92
C ILE A 685 -55.84 -16.13 7.28
N PRO A 686 -56.61 -16.64 6.29
CA PRO A 686 -56.31 -17.94 5.65
C PRO A 686 -54.94 -18.00 4.98
N SER A 687 -54.36 -16.85 4.61
CA SER A 687 -53.08 -16.77 3.91
C SER A 687 -51.85 -16.84 4.83
N ILE A 688 -52.07 -16.94 6.15
CA ILE A 688 -51.02 -17.09 7.17
C ILE A 688 -50.72 -18.58 7.36
N PRO A 689 -49.47 -19.05 7.34
CA PRO A 689 -49.16 -20.49 7.36
C PRO A 689 -49.46 -21.19 8.69
N THR A 690 -49.38 -20.48 9.82
CA THR A 690 -49.45 -21.07 11.16
C THR A 690 -50.90 -21.15 11.66
N GLN A 691 -51.45 -22.36 11.76
CA GLN A 691 -52.83 -22.62 12.22
C GLN A 691 -53.14 -22.03 13.61
N VAL A 692 -52.19 -22.09 14.55
CA VAL A 692 -52.36 -21.50 15.88
C VAL A 692 -52.54 -19.98 15.81
N ARG A 693 -51.79 -19.30 14.93
CA ARG A 693 -51.91 -17.86 14.75
C ARG A 693 -53.21 -17.49 14.04
N GLN A 694 -53.63 -18.28 13.04
CA GLN A 694 -54.93 -18.12 12.39
C GLN A 694 -56.08 -18.16 13.41
N LEU A 695 -56.09 -19.16 14.30
CA LEU A 695 -57.13 -19.30 15.33
C LEU A 695 -57.19 -18.06 16.24
N ASN A 696 -56.03 -17.60 16.72
CA ASN A 696 -55.97 -16.41 17.58
C ASN A 696 -56.49 -15.15 16.86
N LEU A 697 -56.11 -14.94 15.60
CA LEU A 697 -56.58 -13.80 14.82
C LEU A 697 -58.07 -13.87 14.48
N TYR A 698 -58.60 -15.07 14.23
CA TYR A 698 -60.05 -15.27 14.08
C TYR A 698 -60.79 -14.92 15.36
N LEU A 699 -60.29 -15.34 16.52
CA LEU A 699 -60.87 -14.99 17.82
C LEU A 699 -60.87 -13.47 18.05
N GLU A 700 -59.73 -12.81 17.84
CA GLU A 700 -59.60 -11.35 17.99
C GLU A 700 -60.54 -10.59 17.04
N THR A 701 -60.59 -10.99 15.76
CA THR A 701 -61.51 -10.38 14.79
C THR A 701 -62.96 -10.58 15.21
N THR A 702 -63.30 -11.77 15.73
CA THR A 702 -64.65 -12.10 16.22
C THR A 702 -65.04 -11.23 17.43
N GLU A 703 -64.11 -10.95 18.35
CA GLU A 703 -64.35 -10.05 19.49
C GLU A 703 -64.67 -8.61 19.05
N VAL A 704 -63.99 -8.12 18.00
CA VAL A 704 -64.33 -6.82 17.38
C VAL A 704 -65.73 -6.86 16.77
N VAL A 705 -66.12 -7.95 16.10
CA VAL A 705 -67.48 -8.11 15.56
C VAL A 705 -68.52 -8.09 16.68
N PHE A 706 -68.31 -8.80 17.79
CA PHE A 706 -69.24 -8.78 18.92
C PHE A 706 -69.37 -7.41 19.56
N SER A 707 -68.27 -6.65 19.62
CA SER A 707 -68.29 -5.26 20.11
C SER A 707 -69.08 -4.33 19.18
N SER A 708 -69.07 -4.59 17.87
CA SER A 708 -69.92 -3.88 16.90
C SER A 708 -71.40 -4.28 16.96
N SER A 709 -71.70 -5.47 17.46
CA SER A 709 -73.04 -6.08 17.45
C SER A 709 -74.04 -5.37 18.38
N ASN A 710 -73.54 -4.63 19.38
CA ASN A 710 -74.39 -3.75 20.21
C ASN A 710 -74.99 -2.56 19.43
N TRP A 711 -74.55 -2.31 18.19
CA TRP A 711 -75.07 -1.27 17.29
C TRP A 711 -75.81 -1.83 16.05
N LEU A 712 -75.74 -3.13 15.79
CA LEU A 712 -76.40 -3.79 14.65
C LEU A 712 -77.88 -4.15 14.90
N HIS A 713 -78.39 -3.88 16.11
CA HIS A 713 -79.80 -3.93 16.45
C HIS A 713 -80.35 -2.52 16.67
N TYR A 714 -80.64 -1.77 15.60
CA TYR A 714 -81.76 -0.82 15.52
C TYR A 714 -82.09 -0.46 14.06
#